data_AF-A0A398AQG7-F1
#
_entry.id   AF-A0A398AQG7-F1
#
_cell.length_a   1.000
_cell.length_b   1.000
_cell.length_c   1.000
_cell.angle_alpha   90.00
_cell.angle_beta   90.00
_cell.angle_gamma   90.00
#
_symmetry.space_group_name_H-M   'P 1'
#
loop_
_entity.id
_entity.type
_entity.pdbx_description
1 polymer ?
#
loop_
_entity_poly.entity_id
_entity_poly.type
_entity_poly.pdbx_seq_one_letter_code
_entity_poly.pdbx_strand_id
1 'polypeptide(L)'
;MVSSSSSLTIASSHSFFSNDRSLPSLNPIAPSLALPAIRSSALAVTSRSKGRRCLIRRMSVSGGDSSETAPSDMIFGPILEDGVLRFDCSVEHRKAAFPSVSFKNSKDREVPIPSHIVPAFTPTYSLLEEQQVVTFQFSPGTSFYGTGEVGGQLERTGKRVFTWNTDAWGYGPGTTSLYQSHPWVLVVLPTGETLGVLADTTRKCEIDLRKEGVIRIISPPSYPIITFGPFSTPTAVLQSLSHAVGTVFMPPKWALGYHQCRWSYMSGKRVAEIAQTFRDKKIPSDVIWMDIDYMDGFRCFTFDKERFPDPSALAKHLHNNGFKAIWMLDPGIKQEEGFDVYDSGSKNNVWVKGADGEPFIGEVWPGPCVFPDYTNSKARSWWANLVKDFISNGVDGIWNDMNEPAVFKVVTKTMPENNIHRGDDELGGVQYHSHYHNVYGMLMARSTYEGMGLADKNKRPFVLTRAGFIGSQRYAATWTGDNLSTWEHLHMSISMVLQLGLSGQPLSGPDIGGFAGNATPRLFGRWMGVGAMFPFCRGHSEAGTDDHEPWSFGEECEEVCRAALKRRYQLLPHFYTLFYIAHTTGAPVATPIFFADPKDSRLRTIENAFLLGSLLIHASTLSNQGSHELQPILPRGTWLRFDFEDSHPDLPTLYLQGGSIIALGPPHLHVGESSLSDDVTLLVSLDENGKAVGLLFEDDGDGYGYTEGRYLITHYIAERQSSIVTVKILKSEGEWERPKRRIHVQLLLGGGAMLDAWGMVGETIQIKMPSESEVSALISTSNERFTLHMENTKLIPEKEVLHGQKGMELSREPVELNSGDWKLNIVPWIGGRILSMTHVPSGVQWLHSRIEMNGYEEYSGTEYRSAGCTEEYNVIERDLEQAGEDESLILEGDVGGGLVLRRKIAIPKDNPRVVQIASSIEARSVGAGSGGFSRLVCLRVHPTFCLMHPTESFVLFTSIDGTKHEVWPDSGEQLYEGNNLPHGEWMLVDKSLNLGLVNRFDVSQVFKCVVHWDCGTVNLELWSEDRPVSKESPLKIQHEYEVASFP
;
A
#
# COMPACT_ATOMS: atom_id res chain seq x y z
N MET A 1 -43.90 -30.86 -15.97
CA MET A 1 -45.16 -30.59 -16.67
C MET A 1 -45.88 -29.48 -15.93
N VAL A 2 -46.44 -28.58 -16.73
CA VAL A 2 -46.94 -27.21 -16.52
C VAL A 2 -47.86 -26.97 -15.30
N SER A 3 -47.58 -25.89 -14.56
CA SER A 3 -48.57 -24.94 -13.99
C SER A 3 -47.80 -23.68 -13.56
N SER A 4 -48.20 -22.43 -13.74
CA SER A 4 -49.33 -21.79 -14.41
C SER A 4 -49.03 -20.28 -14.37
N SER A 5 -49.01 -19.65 -15.53
CA SER A 5 -49.13 -18.20 -15.75
C SER A 5 -50.58 -17.77 -15.45
N SER A 6 -51.00 -16.51 -15.23
CA SER A 6 -50.49 -15.18 -15.60
C SER A 6 -51.45 -14.12 -15.02
N SER A 7 -51.04 -12.85 -15.15
CA SER A 7 -51.82 -11.62 -15.34
C SER A 7 -52.21 -10.83 -14.07
N LEU A 8 -51.53 -9.71 -13.77
CA LEU A 8 -51.56 -8.35 -14.38
C LEU A 8 -52.69 -7.50 -13.79
N THR A 9 -52.38 -6.41 -13.07
CA THR A 9 -52.40 -5.01 -13.57
C THR A 9 -52.36 -3.93 -12.45
N ILE A 10 -51.49 -2.94 -12.66
CA ILE A 10 -51.69 -1.47 -12.56
C ILE A 10 -51.76 -0.77 -11.18
N ALA A 11 -50.69 0.02 -10.95
CA ALA A 11 -50.59 1.43 -10.53
C ALA A 11 -51.37 1.98 -9.32
N SER A 12 -50.65 2.63 -8.39
CA SER A 12 -50.57 4.11 -8.24
C SER A 12 -50.22 4.55 -6.81
N SER A 13 -49.25 5.48 -6.73
CA SER A 13 -49.11 6.64 -5.84
C SER A 13 -49.67 6.69 -4.39
N HIS A 14 -48.84 7.34 -3.54
CA HIS A 14 -49.14 8.19 -2.37
C HIS A 14 -48.85 7.66 -0.95
N SER A 15 -47.71 8.13 -0.42
CA SER A 15 -47.53 8.97 0.79
C SER A 15 -48.46 8.85 2.03
N PHE A 16 -47.79 8.95 3.18
CA PHE A 16 -48.20 9.28 4.57
C PHE A 16 -48.54 8.12 5.51
N PHE A 17 -47.80 8.02 6.64
CA PHE A 17 -48.25 8.47 7.96
C PHE A 17 -47.11 8.34 9.00
N SER A 18 -46.56 9.47 9.44
CA SER A 18 -45.93 9.61 10.77
C SER A 18 -46.99 10.16 11.72
N ASN A 19 -47.19 9.49 12.85
CA ASN A 19 -48.14 9.90 13.89
C ASN A 19 -47.35 10.52 15.05
N ASP A 20 -47.48 11.83 15.20
CA ASP A 20 -47.08 12.59 16.39
C ASP A 20 -48.18 12.58 17.45
N ARG A 21 -47.79 12.57 18.73
CA ARG A 21 -48.63 12.97 19.86
C ARG A 21 -48.09 14.25 20.49
N SER A 22 -48.86 15.32 20.36
CA SER A 22 -48.68 16.66 20.94
C SER A 22 -49.27 16.80 22.35
N LEU A 23 -48.85 17.83 23.11
CA LEU A 23 -49.70 18.78 23.92
C LEU A 23 -48.82 19.98 24.44
N PRO A 24 -49.36 21.17 24.83
CA PRO A 24 -49.24 22.41 24.04
C PRO A 24 -48.91 23.72 24.83
N SER A 25 -49.07 24.88 24.13
CA SER A 25 -49.27 26.29 24.58
C SER A 25 -48.05 27.22 24.41
N LEU A 26 -48.08 28.48 23.95
CA LEU A 26 -49.11 29.50 23.68
C LEU A 26 -48.60 30.49 22.60
N ASN A 27 -49.53 31.01 21.79
CA ASN A 27 -49.36 32.16 20.87
C ASN A 27 -49.39 33.49 21.68
N PRO A 28 -49.01 34.70 21.16
CA PRO A 28 -49.77 35.28 20.04
C PRO A 28 -49.13 36.41 19.16
N ILE A 29 -49.88 36.75 18.09
CA ILE A 29 -50.03 38.05 17.38
C ILE A 29 -49.10 38.37 16.18
N ALA A 30 -49.72 38.37 14.99
CA ALA A 30 -49.32 39.14 13.79
C ALA A 30 -50.01 40.53 13.78
N PRO A 31 -49.64 41.48 12.90
CA PRO A 31 -50.33 41.51 11.60
C PRO A 31 -49.56 42.06 10.38
N SER A 32 -49.89 41.49 9.22
CA SER A 32 -50.15 42.07 7.87
C SER A 32 -49.38 43.30 7.33
N LEU A 33 -48.96 43.22 6.06
CA LEU A 33 -49.52 44.03 4.95
C LEU A 33 -48.99 43.59 3.58
N ALA A 34 -49.80 43.79 2.54
CA ALA A 34 -49.69 43.22 1.20
C ALA A 34 -49.40 44.28 0.12
N LEU A 35 -48.67 43.86 -0.93
CA LEU A 35 -48.74 44.23 -2.38
C LEU A 35 -48.49 45.71 -2.79
N PRO A 36 -48.25 46.06 -4.09
CA PRO A 36 -48.30 45.27 -5.32
C PRO A 36 -47.12 45.44 -6.33
N ALA A 37 -47.25 44.67 -7.41
CA ALA A 37 -46.39 44.54 -8.59
C ALA A 37 -46.36 45.75 -9.56
N ILE A 38 -45.33 45.78 -10.43
CA ILE A 38 -45.35 46.45 -11.75
C ILE A 38 -44.77 45.51 -12.82
N ARG A 39 -45.50 45.38 -13.93
CA ARG A 39 -45.14 44.70 -15.19
C ARG A 39 -44.70 45.74 -16.24
N SER A 40 -43.81 45.34 -17.16
CA SER A 40 -43.80 45.77 -18.58
C SER A 40 -42.91 44.83 -19.41
N SER A 41 -43.48 43.90 -20.21
CA SER A 41 -43.55 43.93 -21.69
C SER A 41 -42.19 44.14 -22.40
N ALA A 42 -41.53 43.09 -22.90
CA ALA A 42 -41.72 42.39 -24.19
C ALA A 42 -41.11 43.10 -25.40
N LEU A 43 -40.14 42.44 -26.05
CA LEU A 43 -39.91 42.48 -27.50
C LEU A 43 -38.99 41.31 -27.91
N ALA A 44 -39.50 40.48 -28.81
CA ALA A 44 -38.81 39.36 -29.44
C ALA A 44 -38.24 39.81 -30.80
N VAL A 45 -36.99 39.44 -31.10
CA VAL A 45 -36.46 39.39 -32.47
C VAL A 45 -35.71 38.07 -32.64
N THR A 46 -36.09 37.34 -33.67
CA THR A 46 -35.53 36.06 -34.12
C THR A 46 -34.30 36.24 -34.99
N SER A 47 -33.23 35.47 -34.76
CA SER A 47 -32.36 34.97 -35.84
C SER A 47 -31.55 33.74 -35.40
N ARG A 48 -31.68 32.64 -36.15
CA ARG A 48 -30.84 31.44 -36.10
C ARG A 48 -29.45 31.74 -36.72
N SER A 49 -28.37 31.28 -36.10
CA SER A 49 -27.46 30.22 -36.63
C SER A 49 -26.06 30.26 -36.01
N LYS A 50 -25.61 29.07 -35.59
CA LYS A 50 -24.24 28.51 -35.57
C LYS A 50 -23.10 29.31 -34.90
N GLY A 51 -22.54 28.70 -33.86
CA GLY A 51 -21.21 29.00 -33.34
C GLY A 51 -21.13 29.00 -31.80
N ARG A 52 -21.29 27.84 -31.14
CA ARG A 52 -20.90 27.73 -29.72
C ARG A 52 -19.37 27.62 -29.66
N ARG A 53 -18.70 28.77 -29.59
CA ARG A 53 -17.32 28.87 -29.10
C ARG A 53 -17.32 28.50 -27.62
N CYS A 54 -16.55 27.47 -27.28
CA CYS A 54 -16.22 27.08 -25.92
C CYS A 54 -15.51 28.27 -25.24
N LEU A 55 -16.14 28.85 -24.22
CA LEU A 55 -15.49 29.84 -23.34
C LEU A 55 -14.62 29.08 -22.34
N ILE A 56 -13.42 28.71 -22.77
CA ILE A 56 -12.33 28.41 -21.85
C ILE A 56 -12.02 29.72 -21.13
N ARG A 57 -12.24 29.76 -19.82
CA ARG A 57 -12.00 30.92 -18.97
C ARG A 57 -10.47 31.06 -18.79
N ARG A 58 -9.79 31.69 -19.77
CA ARG A 58 -8.42 32.17 -19.59
C ARG A 58 -8.42 33.28 -18.54
N MET A 59 -7.84 33.01 -17.37
CA MET A 59 -7.38 34.10 -16.49
C MET A 59 -6.20 34.77 -17.20
N SER A 60 -6.32 36.07 -17.40
CA SER A 60 -5.27 36.91 -17.99
C SER A 60 -4.10 37.04 -17.01
N VAL A 61 -2.91 36.64 -17.45
CA VAL A 61 -1.65 36.91 -16.76
C VAL A 61 -1.33 38.40 -16.89
N SER A 62 -1.40 39.12 -15.78
CA SER A 62 -0.68 40.38 -15.61
C SER A 62 0.54 40.09 -14.74
N GLY A 63 1.74 40.25 -15.30
CA GLY A 63 2.98 40.15 -14.54
C GLY A 63 3.04 41.21 -13.43
N GLY A 64 3.50 40.78 -12.25
CA GLY A 64 3.77 41.62 -11.09
C GLY A 64 4.04 40.76 -9.86
N ASP A 65 5.25 40.91 -9.31
CA ASP A 65 5.78 40.46 -8.00
C ASP A 65 5.28 39.15 -7.40
N SER A 66 6.23 38.24 -7.12
CA SER A 66 6.07 37.10 -6.21
C SER A 66 5.88 37.60 -4.77
N SER A 67 4.72 38.18 -4.48
CA SER A 67 4.32 38.56 -3.13
C SER A 67 3.60 37.39 -2.47
N GLU A 68 4.28 36.69 -1.57
CA GLU A 68 3.62 35.81 -0.60
C GLU A 68 2.57 36.61 0.17
N THR A 69 1.31 36.16 0.17
CA THR A 69 0.28 36.82 0.98
C THR A 69 0.52 36.50 2.46
N ALA A 70 0.43 37.49 3.34
CA ALA A 70 0.56 37.28 4.78
C ALA A 70 -0.43 36.20 5.28
N PRO A 71 -0.01 35.31 6.21
CA PRO A 71 -0.88 34.29 6.77
C PRO A 71 -2.17 34.89 7.34
N SER A 72 -3.32 34.35 6.94
CA SER A 72 -4.65 34.81 7.36
C SER A 72 -5.46 33.66 7.94
N ASP A 73 -6.36 33.95 8.88
CA ASP A 73 -7.27 32.95 9.45
C ASP A 73 -8.28 32.46 8.40
N MET A 74 -8.59 31.16 8.41
CA MET A 74 -9.62 30.59 7.54
C MET A 74 -11.03 30.82 8.11
N ILE A 75 -12.02 31.02 7.23
CA ILE A 75 -13.43 31.03 7.62
C ILE A 75 -13.91 29.61 7.86
N PHE A 76 -14.80 29.39 8.83
CA PHE A 76 -15.29 28.06 9.16
C PHE A 76 -16.81 27.96 9.28
N GLY A 77 -17.33 26.74 9.22
CA GLY A 77 -18.72 26.43 9.56
C GLY A 77 -18.89 24.96 9.92
N PRO A 78 -19.78 24.63 10.88
CA PRO A 78 -20.10 23.25 11.22
C PRO A 78 -20.90 22.59 10.10
N ILE A 79 -20.54 21.34 9.79
CA ILE A 79 -21.17 20.50 8.76
C ILE A 79 -21.35 19.10 9.31
N LEU A 80 -22.16 18.26 8.66
CA LEU A 80 -22.35 16.83 8.96
C LEU A 80 -22.88 16.51 10.38
N GLU A 81 -22.09 16.74 11.43
CA GLU A 81 -22.40 16.49 12.83
C GLU A 81 -21.57 17.37 13.78
N ASP A 82 -21.93 17.38 15.06
CA ASP A 82 -21.18 18.14 16.07
C ASP A 82 -19.71 17.66 16.16
N GLY A 83 -18.78 18.62 16.10
CA GLY A 83 -17.34 18.35 16.06
C GLY A 83 -16.75 18.22 14.65
N VAL A 84 -17.57 18.31 13.59
CA VAL A 84 -17.07 18.36 12.21
C VAL A 84 -17.18 19.78 11.66
N LEU A 85 -16.04 20.35 11.29
CA LEU A 85 -15.93 21.73 10.83
C LEU A 85 -15.29 21.79 9.46
N ARG A 86 -15.87 22.59 8.57
CA ARG A 86 -15.29 22.94 7.27
C ARG A 86 -14.64 24.31 7.34
N PHE A 87 -13.41 24.39 6.87
CA PHE A 87 -12.63 25.61 6.73
C PHE A 87 -12.37 25.92 5.25
N ASP A 88 -12.48 27.19 4.88
CA ASP A 88 -12.13 27.69 3.56
C ASP A 88 -11.31 29.00 3.70
N CYS A 89 -10.44 29.30 2.75
CA CYS A 89 -9.64 30.53 2.78
C CYS A 89 -10.50 31.81 2.77
N SER A 90 -11.61 31.79 2.03
CA SER A 90 -12.56 32.90 1.91
C SER A 90 -13.90 32.42 1.36
N VAL A 91 -14.91 33.30 1.33
CA VAL A 91 -16.22 32.99 0.73
C VAL A 91 -16.08 32.71 -0.78
N GLU A 92 -15.14 33.36 -1.45
CA GLU A 92 -14.83 33.16 -2.86
C GLU A 92 -14.21 31.78 -3.10
N HIS A 93 -13.25 31.38 -2.25
CA HIS A 93 -12.63 30.05 -2.33
C HIS A 93 -13.64 28.94 -2.01
N ARG A 94 -14.54 29.17 -1.05
CA ARG A 94 -15.66 28.26 -0.75
C ARG A 94 -16.54 28.02 -1.98
N LYS A 95 -16.85 29.08 -2.74
CA LYS A 95 -17.64 28.99 -3.99
C LYS A 95 -16.86 28.37 -5.15
N ALA A 96 -15.53 28.50 -5.14
CA ALA A 96 -14.65 27.98 -6.20
C ALA A 96 -14.22 26.53 -5.96
N ALA A 97 -14.38 25.98 -4.75
CA ALA A 97 -14.07 24.60 -4.43
C ALA A 97 -14.89 23.63 -5.29
N PHE A 98 -14.22 22.63 -5.87
CA PHE A 98 -14.87 21.57 -6.63
C PHE A 98 -15.74 20.67 -5.74
N PRO A 99 -16.74 19.97 -6.30
CA PRO A 99 -17.50 18.95 -5.57
C PRO A 99 -16.58 17.94 -4.88
N SER A 100 -16.97 17.49 -3.69
CA SER A 100 -16.21 16.48 -2.97
C SER A 100 -16.36 15.11 -3.63
N VAL A 101 -15.23 14.44 -3.88
CA VAL A 101 -15.19 13.03 -4.28
C VAL A 101 -14.88 12.12 -3.06
N SER A 102 -14.31 12.69 -2.00
CA SER A 102 -14.05 11.99 -0.73
C SER A 102 -15.36 11.59 -0.04
N PHE A 103 -16.30 12.54 0.07
CA PHE A 103 -17.56 12.34 0.78
C PHE A 103 -18.47 11.34 0.04
N LYS A 104 -19.09 10.41 0.78
CA LYS A 104 -20.09 9.48 0.23
C LYS A 104 -21.27 10.23 -0.39
N ASN A 105 -21.67 11.35 0.22
CA ASN A 105 -22.64 12.29 -0.31
C ASN A 105 -22.03 13.71 -0.26
N SER A 106 -21.66 14.22 -1.43
CA SER A 106 -20.95 15.50 -1.57
C SER A 106 -21.73 16.69 -1.01
N LYS A 107 -23.05 16.61 -0.91
CA LYS A 107 -23.90 17.67 -0.33
C LYS A 107 -23.64 17.88 1.15
N ASP A 108 -23.25 16.83 1.88
CA ASP A 108 -23.06 16.91 3.33
C ASP A 108 -21.85 17.80 3.70
N ARG A 109 -20.89 17.96 2.78
CA ARG A 109 -19.79 18.93 2.89
C ARG A 109 -20.25 20.38 2.71
N GLU A 110 -21.31 20.60 1.94
CA GLU A 110 -21.78 21.93 1.55
C GLU A 110 -22.81 22.52 2.53
N VAL A 111 -23.57 21.67 3.21
CA VAL A 111 -24.72 22.09 4.03
C VAL A 111 -24.27 22.38 5.47
N PRO A 112 -24.34 23.64 5.93
CA PRO A 112 -24.06 23.96 7.33
C PRO A 112 -25.15 23.42 8.24
N ILE A 113 -24.76 22.97 9.43
CA ILE A 113 -25.70 22.56 10.48
C ILE A 113 -25.86 23.66 11.54
N PRO A 114 -27.02 23.79 12.21
CA PRO A 114 -27.14 24.67 13.37
C PRO A 114 -26.29 24.14 14.52
N SER A 115 -25.12 24.74 14.76
CA SER A 115 -24.26 24.41 15.90
C SER A 115 -23.54 25.67 16.38
N HIS A 116 -23.31 25.76 17.69
CA HIS A 116 -22.58 26.86 18.33
C HIS A 116 -21.13 26.49 18.65
N ILE A 117 -20.64 25.37 18.11
CA ILE A 117 -19.28 24.90 18.32
C ILE A 117 -18.29 25.87 17.69
N VAL A 118 -17.28 26.24 18.48
CA VAL A 118 -16.12 27.02 18.04
C VAL A 118 -14.94 26.06 17.88
N PRO A 119 -14.13 26.17 16.81
CA PRO A 119 -12.96 25.32 16.61
C PRO A 119 -11.97 25.44 17.76
N ALA A 120 -11.51 24.29 18.27
CA ALA A 120 -10.40 24.22 19.21
C ALA A 120 -9.07 24.64 18.55
N PHE A 121 -8.92 24.36 17.26
CA PHE A 121 -7.76 24.72 16.46
C PHE A 121 -8.24 25.36 15.16
N THR A 122 -7.82 26.61 14.91
CA THR A 122 -8.13 27.31 13.66
C THR A 122 -6.87 27.35 12.80
N PRO A 123 -6.90 26.78 11.58
CA PRO A 123 -5.77 26.87 10.67
C PRO A 123 -5.64 28.27 10.07
N THR A 124 -4.42 28.60 9.68
CA THR A 124 -4.11 29.76 8.85
C THR A 124 -3.80 29.32 7.43
N TYR A 125 -3.95 30.23 6.47
CA TYR A 125 -3.58 29.98 5.09
C TYR A 125 -2.74 31.11 4.49
N SER A 126 -1.94 30.78 3.47
CA SER A 126 -1.33 31.72 2.54
C SER A 126 -1.44 31.19 1.10
N LEU A 127 -1.32 32.08 0.12
CA LEU A 127 -1.23 31.75 -1.29
C LEU A 127 0.21 32.00 -1.76
N LEU A 128 0.85 30.97 -2.32
CA LEU A 128 2.23 31.01 -2.80
C LEU A 128 2.28 30.37 -4.19
N GLU A 129 2.69 31.11 -5.22
CA GLU A 129 2.96 30.55 -6.57
C GLU A 129 1.86 29.61 -7.09
N GLU A 130 0.61 30.09 -7.07
CA GLU A 130 -0.59 29.31 -7.46
C GLU A 130 -0.93 28.12 -6.55
N GLN A 131 -0.30 27.98 -5.39
CA GLN A 131 -0.62 26.99 -4.35
C GLN A 131 -1.35 27.63 -3.19
N GLN A 132 -2.28 26.89 -2.59
CA GLN A 132 -2.85 27.18 -1.29
C GLN A 132 -2.07 26.40 -0.23
N VAL A 133 -1.50 27.11 0.74
CA VAL A 133 -0.75 26.55 1.87
C VAL A 133 -1.59 26.71 3.13
N VAL A 134 -1.99 25.61 3.76
CA VAL A 134 -2.73 25.63 5.02
C VAL A 134 -1.85 25.11 6.15
N THR A 135 -1.81 25.83 7.26
CA THR A 135 -0.97 25.50 8.42
C THR A 135 -1.80 25.33 9.68
N PHE A 136 -1.61 24.21 10.38
CA PHE A 136 -2.06 24.00 11.76
C PHE A 136 -0.87 24.06 12.72
N GLN A 137 -1.11 24.60 13.92
CA GLN A 137 -0.17 24.56 15.02
C GLN A 137 -0.81 23.87 16.23
N PHE A 138 -0.09 22.87 16.76
CA PHE A 138 -0.44 22.08 17.93
C PHE A 138 0.64 22.21 18.99
N SER A 139 0.35 21.72 20.19
CA SER A 139 1.33 21.67 21.29
C SER A 139 2.48 20.71 20.97
N PRO A 140 3.70 20.95 21.48
CA PRO A 140 4.79 19.98 21.46
C PRO A 140 4.37 18.61 22.01
N GLY A 141 4.98 17.54 21.52
CA GLY A 141 4.60 16.15 21.84
C GLY A 141 3.30 15.64 21.18
N THR A 142 2.76 16.36 20.19
CA THR A 142 1.67 15.87 19.34
C THR A 142 2.22 14.86 18.32
N SER A 143 1.56 13.71 18.20
CA SER A 143 1.92 12.65 17.25
C SER A 143 0.98 12.62 16.05
N PHE A 144 1.54 12.42 14.86
CA PHE A 144 0.78 12.35 13.60
C PHE A 144 0.77 10.94 13.02
N TYR A 145 -0.38 10.53 12.48
CA TYR A 145 -0.61 9.23 11.84
C TYR A 145 -1.52 9.38 10.61
N GLY A 146 -1.80 8.29 9.92
CA GLY A 146 -2.58 8.27 8.68
C GLY A 146 -1.70 8.58 7.48
N THR A 147 -2.07 9.59 6.68
CA THR A 147 -1.44 10.00 5.41
C THR A 147 -1.59 9.02 4.24
N GLY A 148 -2.46 8.03 4.38
CA GLY A 148 -2.71 7.04 3.35
C GLY A 148 -1.63 5.97 3.27
N GLU A 149 -1.28 5.62 2.04
CA GLU A 149 -0.34 4.56 1.75
C GLU A 149 1.05 5.12 1.46
N VAL A 150 1.94 5.02 2.44
CA VAL A 150 3.37 5.31 2.26
C VAL A 150 4.21 4.37 3.13
N GLY A 151 5.43 4.08 2.69
CA GLY A 151 6.36 3.23 3.41
C GLY A 151 6.85 3.83 4.73
N GLY A 152 7.68 3.05 5.44
CA GLY A 152 8.39 3.50 6.63
C GLY A 152 7.59 3.41 7.93
N GLN A 153 7.93 4.29 8.87
CA GLN A 153 7.46 4.22 10.25
C GLN A 153 5.97 4.58 10.42
N LEU A 154 5.33 3.96 11.41
CA LEU A 154 3.95 4.16 11.83
C LEU A 154 3.70 5.60 12.33
N GLU A 155 4.60 6.19 13.12
CA GLU A 155 4.47 7.61 13.43
C GLU A 155 4.97 8.46 12.24
N ARG A 156 4.17 9.45 11.83
CA ARG A 156 4.45 10.34 10.69
C ARG A 156 5.08 11.67 11.09
N THR A 157 5.28 11.92 12.38
CA THR A 157 6.04 13.07 12.87
C THR A 157 7.44 13.08 12.25
N GLY A 158 7.87 14.22 11.70
CA GLY A 158 9.15 14.32 11.02
C GLY A 158 9.13 13.92 9.53
N LYS A 159 7.98 13.53 8.97
CA LYS A 159 7.88 13.04 7.58
C LYS A 159 7.28 14.09 6.63
N ARG A 160 7.52 13.88 5.33
CA ARG A 160 6.88 14.60 4.22
C ARG A 160 6.28 13.57 3.27
N VAL A 161 5.00 13.74 2.95
CA VAL A 161 4.22 12.79 2.13
C VAL A 161 3.57 13.55 0.97
N PHE A 162 3.50 12.91 -0.19
CA PHE A 162 2.75 13.41 -1.33
C PHE A 162 1.58 12.48 -1.61
N THR A 163 0.41 13.05 -1.90
CA THR A 163 -0.74 12.30 -2.39
C THR A 163 -0.75 12.36 -3.91
N TRP A 164 -0.06 11.40 -4.53
CA TRP A 164 -0.02 11.25 -5.99
C TRP A 164 0.18 9.78 -6.36
N ASN A 165 -0.88 9.10 -6.82
CA ASN A 165 -0.85 7.66 -7.07
C ASN A 165 0.29 7.28 -8.04
N THR A 166 1.25 6.50 -7.57
CA THR A 166 2.49 6.20 -8.29
C THR A 166 2.74 4.70 -8.30
N ASP A 167 3.08 4.17 -9.48
CA ASP A 167 3.57 2.80 -9.63
C ASP A 167 4.98 2.68 -9.05
N ALA A 168 5.03 2.23 -7.80
CA ALA A 168 6.21 2.28 -6.94
C ALA A 168 6.73 0.88 -6.55
N TRP A 169 7.07 0.06 -7.56
CA TRP A 169 7.70 -1.25 -7.34
C TRP A 169 8.92 -1.20 -6.40
N GLY A 170 8.97 -2.12 -5.44
CA GLY A 170 10.13 -2.26 -4.55
C GLY A 170 10.38 -1.04 -3.66
N TYR A 171 9.32 -0.36 -3.24
CA TYR A 171 9.38 0.85 -2.40
C TYR A 171 10.13 0.64 -1.08
N GLY A 172 10.64 1.74 -0.51
CA GLY A 172 11.41 1.74 0.74
C GLY A 172 10.81 2.66 1.81
N PRO A 173 11.45 2.76 2.99
CA PRO A 173 10.97 3.59 4.09
C PRO A 173 11.01 5.10 3.79
N GLY A 174 11.79 5.51 2.78
CA GLY A 174 11.87 6.90 2.30
C GLY A 174 10.92 7.23 1.15
N THR A 175 10.16 6.26 0.63
CA THR A 175 9.24 6.51 -0.50
C THR A 175 8.06 7.35 -0.04
N THR A 176 7.88 8.51 -0.66
CA THR A 176 6.96 9.58 -0.19
C THR A 176 5.58 9.56 -0.85
N SER A 177 5.37 8.71 -1.87
CA SER A 177 4.08 8.46 -2.52
C SER A 177 4.05 7.03 -3.05
N LEU A 178 2.93 6.33 -2.89
CA LEU A 178 2.68 4.98 -3.41
C LEU A 178 1.37 4.97 -4.20
N TYR A 179 0.61 3.88 -4.15
CA TYR A 179 -0.51 3.61 -5.04
C TYR A 179 -1.79 4.33 -4.60
N GLN A 180 -1.96 4.63 -3.30
CA GLN A 180 -3.15 5.32 -2.79
C GLN A 180 -2.91 6.70 -2.17
N SER A 181 -3.81 7.62 -2.51
CA SER A 181 -3.80 9.00 -2.03
C SER A 181 -4.89 9.26 -0.99
N HIS A 182 -4.47 9.53 0.24
CA HIS A 182 -5.38 9.93 1.31
C HIS A 182 -4.88 11.24 1.92
N PRO A 183 -5.43 12.41 1.53
CA PRO A 183 -5.01 13.72 2.03
C PRO A 183 -5.50 13.98 3.47
N TRP A 184 -5.12 13.06 4.38
CA TRP A 184 -5.66 12.88 5.71
C TRP A 184 -4.56 12.76 6.76
N VAL A 185 -4.72 13.42 7.90
CA VAL A 185 -3.84 13.27 9.06
C VAL A 185 -4.68 13.01 10.30
N LEU A 186 -4.38 11.91 10.99
CA LEU A 186 -4.86 11.65 12.35
C LEU A 186 -3.89 12.28 13.34
N VAL A 187 -4.40 13.17 14.18
CA VAL A 187 -3.61 13.94 15.14
C VAL A 187 -3.94 13.47 16.54
N VAL A 188 -2.93 13.05 17.29
CA VAL A 188 -3.13 12.68 18.69
C VAL A 188 -2.34 13.60 19.62
N LEU A 189 -3.08 14.31 20.46
CA LEU A 189 -2.53 15.30 21.38
C LEU A 189 -1.87 14.60 22.58
N PRO A 190 -0.95 15.28 23.29
CA PRO A 190 -0.35 14.77 24.52
C PRO A 190 -1.38 14.37 25.60
N THR A 191 -2.56 14.97 25.57
CA THR A 191 -3.67 14.66 26.50
C THR A 191 -4.36 13.33 26.19
N GLY A 192 -4.07 12.70 25.05
CA GLY A 192 -4.76 11.53 24.50
C GLY A 192 -6.00 11.88 23.68
N GLU A 193 -6.47 13.13 23.71
CA GLU A 193 -7.52 13.60 22.81
C GLU A 193 -7.04 13.54 21.37
N THR A 194 -7.95 13.23 20.46
CA THR A 194 -7.63 12.95 19.07
C THR A 194 -8.48 13.81 18.16
N LEU A 195 -7.90 14.32 17.07
CA LEU A 195 -8.65 14.96 15.99
C LEU A 195 -8.16 14.45 14.62
N GLY A 196 -8.96 14.71 13.61
CA GLY A 196 -8.63 14.42 12.21
C GLY A 196 -8.58 15.69 11.36
N VAL A 197 -7.69 15.72 10.37
CA VAL A 197 -7.57 16.80 9.39
C VAL A 197 -7.59 16.20 7.98
N LEU A 198 -8.64 16.49 7.22
CA LEU A 198 -8.78 16.10 5.81
C LEU A 198 -8.66 17.34 4.93
N ALA A 199 -7.71 17.33 3.99
CA ALA A 199 -7.71 18.26 2.88
C ALA A 199 -8.53 17.67 1.74
N ASP A 200 -9.73 18.18 1.51
CA ASP A 200 -10.64 17.61 0.52
C ASP A 200 -10.31 18.10 -0.89
N THR A 201 -9.24 17.52 -1.45
CA THR A 201 -8.73 17.77 -2.81
C THR A 201 -8.34 16.45 -3.47
N THR A 202 -8.70 16.30 -4.74
CA THR A 202 -8.29 15.16 -5.58
C THR A 202 -6.96 15.41 -6.30
N ARG A 203 -6.47 16.66 -6.26
CA ARG A 203 -5.23 17.07 -6.90
C ARG A 203 -4.02 16.64 -6.08
N LYS A 204 -2.83 16.72 -6.68
CA LYS A 204 -1.56 16.53 -5.97
C LYS A 204 -1.54 17.40 -4.71
N CYS A 205 -1.29 16.77 -3.57
CA CYS A 205 -1.22 17.43 -2.28
C CYS A 205 0.06 17.01 -1.57
N GLU A 206 0.75 17.97 -0.98
CA GLU A 206 1.85 17.71 -0.06
C GLU A 206 1.34 17.84 1.38
N ILE A 207 1.74 16.89 2.22
CA ILE A 207 1.56 16.90 3.67
C ILE A 207 2.95 16.94 4.30
N ASP A 208 3.32 18.08 4.86
CA ASP A 208 4.60 18.31 5.52
C ASP A 208 4.42 18.35 7.05
N LEU A 209 4.99 17.34 7.72
CA LEU A 209 4.94 17.08 9.16
C LEU A 209 6.34 17.15 9.78
N ARG A 210 7.33 17.72 9.07
CA ARG A 210 8.73 17.75 9.49
C ARG A 210 8.97 18.62 10.72
N LYS A 211 8.15 19.64 10.90
CA LYS A 211 8.22 20.54 12.06
C LYS A 211 7.33 20.02 13.18
N GLU A 212 7.90 19.89 14.37
CA GLU A 212 7.17 19.41 15.55
C GLU A 212 5.88 20.21 15.79
N GLY A 213 4.78 19.50 16.02
CA GLY A 213 3.48 20.09 16.30
C GLY A 213 2.87 20.89 15.14
N VAL A 214 3.43 20.83 13.93
CA VAL A 214 2.94 21.60 12.78
C VAL A 214 2.54 20.67 11.64
N ILE A 215 1.34 20.91 11.10
CA ILE A 215 0.91 20.32 9.82
C ILE A 215 0.92 21.45 8.79
N ARG A 216 1.61 21.24 7.67
CA ARG A 216 1.45 22.08 6.47
C ARG A 216 0.87 21.23 5.36
N ILE A 217 -0.21 21.70 4.76
CA ILE A 217 -0.88 21.07 3.61
C ILE A 217 -0.77 22.03 2.43
N ILE A 218 -0.23 21.57 1.31
CA ILE A 218 0.03 22.40 0.12
C ILE A 218 -0.58 21.72 -1.10
N SER A 219 -1.50 22.42 -1.78
CA SER A 219 -2.14 21.92 -3.01
C SER A 219 -2.70 23.10 -3.84
N PRO A 220 -2.97 22.93 -5.15
CA PRO A 220 -3.58 23.99 -5.95
C PRO A 220 -4.97 24.41 -5.43
N PRO A 221 -5.27 25.72 -5.37
CA PRO A 221 -6.54 26.22 -4.88
C PRO A 221 -7.71 25.91 -5.83
N SER A 222 -8.96 26.00 -5.39
CA SER A 222 -9.38 26.12 -3.98
C SER A 222 -9.77 24.74 -3.45
N TYR A 223 -9.41 24.42 -2.21
CA TYR A 223 -9.88 23.23 -1.51
C TYR A 223 -10.20 23.55 -0.03
N PRO A 224 -11.23 22.94 0.57
CA PRO A 224 -11.51 23.09 1.98
C PRO A 224 -10.67 22.14 2.84
N ILE A 225 -10.46 22.53 4.10
CA ILE A 225 -10.04 21.61 5.16
C ILE A 225 -11.27 21.18 5.95
N ILE A 226 -11.41 19.88 6.22
CA ILE A 226 -12.42 19.34 7.13
C ILE A 226 -11.71 18.80 8.36
N THR A 227 -12.13 19.25 9.55
CA THR A 227 -11.63 18.70 10.82
C THR A 227 -12.69 17.86 11.50
N PHE A 228 -12.24 16.82 12.21
CA PHE A 228 -13.09 15.91 12.97
C PHE A 228 -12.62 15.88 14.43
N GLY A 229 -13.42 16.41 15.35
CA GLY A 229 -13.08 16.50 16.77
C GLY A 229 -12.53 17.86 17.21
N PRO A 230 -11.80 17.93 18.35
CA PRO A 230 -11.23 16.80 19.07
C PRO A 230 -12.27 15.92 19.78
N PHE A 231 -12.03 14.62 19.78
CA PHE A 231 -12.78 13.62 20.54
C PHE A 231 -11.88 12.94 21.58
N SER A 232 -12.51 12.29 22.56
CA SER A 232 -11.81 11.61 23.66
C SER A 232 -11.03 10.37 23.23
N THR A 233 -11.32 9.78 22.06
CA THR A 233 -10.67 8.57 21.56
C THR A 233 -10.36 8.65 20.06
N PRO A 234 -9.28 7.99 19.59
CA PRO A 234 -8.99 7.88 18.16
C PRO A 234 -10.10 7.17 17.37
N THR A 235 -10.75 6.18 17.97
CA THR A 235 -11.87 5.45 17.34
C THR A 235 -13.01 6.40 16.98
N ALA A 236 -13.37 7.35 17.86
CA ALA A 236 -14.43 8.31 17.59
C ALA A 236 -14.11 9.21 16.38
N VAL A 237 -12.85 9.58 16.19
CA VAL A 237 -12.40 10.34 15.01
C VAL A 237 -12.60 9.53 13.73
N LEU A 238 -12.24 8.23 13.72
CA LEU A 238 -12.41 7.37 12.55
C LEU A 238 -13.87 7.04 12.23
N GLN A 239 -14.73 6.94 13.26
CA GLN A 239 -16.17 6.81 13.08
C GLN A 239 -16.76 8.07 12.43
N SER A 240 -16.40 9.26 12.95
CA SER A 240 -16.81 10.55 12.39
C SER A 240 -16.29 10.76 10.96
N LEU A 241 -15.04 10.38 10.67
CA LEU A 241 -14.50 10.34 9.31
C LEU A 241 -15.36 9.44 8.42
N SER A 242 -15.72 8.24 8.89
CA SER A 242 -16.53 7.27 8.14
C SER A 242 -17.97 7.75 7.89
N HIS A 243 -18.53 8.62 8.74
CA HIS A 243 -19.81 9.28 8.44
C HIS A 243 -19.69 10.18 7.20
N ALA A 244 -18.54 10.82 6.99
CA ALA A 244 -18.25 11.63 5.81
C ALA A 244 -17.92 10.78 4.58
N VAL A 245 -16.90 9.92 4.68
CA VAL A 245 -16.32 9.19 3.54
C VAL A 245 -16.96 7.81 3.31
N GLY A 246 -17.92 7.41 4.14
CA GLY A 246 -18.54 6.09 4.09
C GLY A 246 -17.68 5.00 4.74
N THR A 247 -18.33 3.88 5.05
CA THR A 247 -17.71 2.72 5.69
C THR A 247 -17.21 1.71 4.67
N VAL A 248 -16.41 0.74 5.14
CA VAL A 248 -16.07 -0.44 4.35
C VAL A 248 -17.34 -1.21 3.96
N PHE A 249 -17.40 -1.76 2.75
CA PHE A 249 -18.47 -2.70 2.41
C PHE A 249 -18.37 -3.93 3.33
N MET A 250 -19.49 -4.58 3.63
CA MET A 250 -19.43 -5.86 4.36
C MET A 250 -18.82 -6.89 3.41
N PRO A 251 -17.62 -7.44 3.68
CA PRO A 251 -17.01 -8.41 2.79
C PRO A 251 -17.79 -9.73 2.82
N PRO A 252 -17.77 -10.52 1.73
CA PRO A 252 -18.15 -11.91 1.84
C PRO A 252 -17.15 -12.64 2.75
N LYS A 253 -17.63 -13.59 3.56
CA LYS A 253 -16.83 -14.26 4.61
C LYS A 253 -15.59 -14.95 4.05
N TRP A 254 -15.68 -15.51 2.83
CA TRP A 254 -14.56 -16.16 2.14
C TRP A 254 -13.41 -15.20 1.82
N ALA A 255 -13.68 -13.89 1.68
CA ALA A 255 -12.66 -12.87 1.42
C ALA A 255 -11.80 -12.56 2.66
N LEU A 256 -12.19 -13.08 3.82
CA LEU A 256 -11.38 -13.03 5.04
C LEU A 256 -10.55 -14.31 5.21
N GLY A 257 -10.66 -15.29 4.30
CA GLY A 257 -9.82 -16.49 4.29
C GLY A 257 -8.37 -16.19 3.95
N TYR A 258 -7.62 -17.25 3.63
CA TYR A 258 -6.29 -17.12 3.02
C TYR A 258 -6.38 -17.21 1.50
N HIS A 259 -5.63 -16.34 0.84
CA HIS A 259 -5.60 -16.17 -0.61
C HIS A 259 -4.23 -16.59 -1.15
N GLN A 260 -4.19 -17.37 -2.25
CA GLN A 260 -2.94 -17.70 -2.94
C GLN A 260 -2.93 -17.13 -4.36
N CYS A 261 -1.84 -16.44 -4.70
CA CYS A 261 -1.56 -15.90 -6.01
C CYS A 261 -0.11 -16.18 -6.41
N ARG A 262 0.20 -15.98 -7.68
CA ARG A 262 1.53 -15.87 -8.28
C ARG A 262 1.38 -15.16 -9.61
N TRP A 263 2.35 -14.33 -10.00
CA TRP A 263 2.53 -13.85 -11.36
C TRP A 263 3.49 -14.81 -12.10
N SER A 264 3.04 -15.72 -12.94
CA SER A 264 1.68 -16.26 -13.02
C SER A 264 1.65 -17.75 -12.71
N TYR A 265 0.47 -18.26 -12.37
CA TYR A 265 0.17 -19.65 -12.71
C TYR A 265 -0.13 -19.78 -14.20
N MET A 266 0.79 -20.38 -14.95
CA MET A 266 0.80 -20.33 -16.42
C MET A 266 -0.34 -21.07 -17.13
N SER A 267 -1.15 -21.88 -16.45
CA SER A 267 -2.27 -22.60 -17.07
C SER A 267 -3.34 -23.00 -16.07
N GLY A 268 -4.57 -23.23 -16.55
CA GLY A 268 -5.66 -23.72 -15.71
C GLY A 268 -5.36 -25.08 -15.05
N LYS A 269 -4.52 -25.92 -15.68
CA LYS A 269 -4.05 -27.17 -15.09
C LYS A 269 -3.17 -26.92 -13.85
N ARG A 270 -2.20 -25.99 -13.94
CA ARG A 270 -1.34 -25.63 -12.81
C ARG A 270 -2.18 -25.05 -11.66
N VAL A 271 -3.16 -24.20 -11.96
CA VAL A 271 -4.10 -23.66 -10.95
C VAL A 271 -4.83 -24.81 -10.22
N ALA A 272 -5.35 -25.79 -10.95
CA ALA A 272 -6.03 -26.95 -10.36
C ALA A 272 -5.08 -27.80 -9.48
N GLU A 273 -3.83 -28.00 -9.93
CA GLU A 273 -2.79 -28.71 -9.15
C GLU A 273 -2.47 -27.99 -7.83
N ILE A 274 -2.37 -26.66 -7.84
CA ILE A 274 -2.14 -25.84 -6.64
C ILE A 274 -3.32 -25.99 -5.67
N ALA A 275 -4.55 -25.84 -6.15
CA ALA A 275 -5.75 -25.98 -5.33
C ALA A 275 -5.85 -27.38 -4.69
N GLN A 276 -5.58 -28.44 -5.46
CA GLN A 276 -5.55 -29.80 -4.94
C GLN A 276 -4.45 -29.99 -3.88
N THR A 277 -3.26 -29.41 -4.11
CA THR A 277 -2.12 -29.52 -3.18
C THR A 277 -2.43 -28.90 -1.82
N PHE A 278 -3.12 -27.75 -1.77
CA PHE A 278 -3.61 -27.18 -0.51
C PHE A 278 -4.49 -28.15 0.28
N ARG A 279 -5.41 -28.84 -0.42
CA ARG A 279 -6.33 -29.80 0.21
C ARG A 279 -5.60 -31.06 0.66
N ASP A 280 -4.71 -31.60 -0.16
CA ASP A 280 -3.91 -32.78 0.17
C ASP A 280 -3.02 -32.53 1.40
N LYS A 281 -2.43 -31.33 1.49
CA LYS A 281 -1.59 -30.89 2.61
C LYS A 281 -2.36 -30.35 3.81
N LYS A 282 -3.70 -30.27 3.72
CA LYS A 282 -4.59 -29.75 4.77
C LYS A 282 -4.18 -28.35 5.24
N ILE A 283 -3.81 -27.50 4.29
CA ILE A 283 -3.46 -26.10 4.53
C ILE A 283 -4.71 -25.25 4.20
N PRO A 284 -5.21 -24.45 5.17
CA PRO A 284 -6.42 -23.66 4.93
C PRO A 284 -6.23 -22.61 3.82
N SER A 285 -7.19 -22.52 2.89
CA SER A 285 -7.21 -21.50 1.83
C SER A 285 -8.59 -21.43 1.18
N ASP A 286 -9.07 -20.21 0.89
CA ASP A 286 -10.38 -19.94 0.32
C ASP A 286 -10.31 -19.45 -1.13
N VAL A 287 -9.16 -18.92 -1.59
CA VAL A 287 -9.11 -18.19 -2.87
C VAL A 287 -7.84 -18.48 -3.66
N ILE A 288 -7.99 -18.76 -4.94
CA ILE A 288 -6.91 -18.79 -5.93
C ILE A 288 -7.10 -17.66 -6.92
N TRP A 289 -5.99 -16.98 -7.25
CA TRP A 289 -5.96 -15.81 -8.12
C TRP A 289 -5.31 -16.15 -9.46
N MET A 290 -5.85 -15.55 -10.52
CA MET A 290 -5.34 -15.64 -11.88
C MET A 290 -4.81 -14.26 -12.27
N ASP A 291 -3.49 -14.19 -12.35
CA ASP A 291 -2.72 -13.03 -12.80
C ASP A 291 -2.68 -12.95 -14.35
N ILE A 292 -2.07 -11.92 -14.92
CA ILE A 292 -2.20 -11.47 -16.33
C ILE A 292 -2.04 -12.56 -17.41
N ASP A 293 -1.31 -13.64 -17.15
CA ASP A 293 -1.05 -14.71 -18.14
C ASP A 293 -2.27 -15.52 -18.53
N TYR A 294 -3.41 -15.38 -17.83
CA TYR A 294 -4.64 -16.01 -18.30
C TYR A 294 -5.20 -15.35 -19.57
N MET A 295 -4.84 -14.09 -19.85
CA MET A 295 -5.37 -13.31 -20.96
C MET A 295 -4.71 -13.69 -22.29
N ASP A 296 -5.45 -13.56 -23.40
CA ASP A 296 -4.91 -13.71 -24.75
C ASP A 296 -4.11 -12.47 -25.16
N GLY A 297 -2.78 -12.58 -25.10
CA GLY A 297 -1.87 -11.49 -25.43
C GLY A 297 -2.06 -10.27 -24.52
N PHE A 298 -2.34 -10.50 -23.24
CA PHE A 298 -2.60 -9.49 -22.21
C PHE A 298 -3.81 -8.58 -22.51
N ARG A 299 -4.74 -9.01 -23.38
CA ARG A 299 -5.98 -8.27 -23.65
C ARG A 299 -6.99 -8.53 -22.53
N CYS A 300 -7.39 -7.47 -21.81
CA CYS A 300 -8.43 -7.56 -20.79
C CYS A 300 -9.73 -8.20 -21.31
N PHE A 301 -10.45 -8.92 -20.45
CA PHE A 301 -11.69 -9.65 -20.77
C PHE A 301 -11.55 -10.77 -21.80
N THR A 302 -10.34 -11.29 -22.00
CA THR A 302 -10.08 -12.45 -22.86
C THR A 302 -9.45 -13.59 -22.07
N PHE A 303 -9.46 -14.79 -22.66
CA PHE A 303 -8.76 -15.96 -22.11
C PHE A 303 -7.90 -16.57 -23.21
N ASP A 304 -6.66 -16.90 -22.87
CA ASP A 304 -5.77 -17.68 -23.71
C ASP A 304 -6.37 -19.06 -23.96
N LYS A 305 -6.69 -19.36 -25.23
CA LYS A 305 -7.44 -20.58 -25.60
C LYS A 305 -6.60 -21.86 -25.47
N GLU A 306 -5.29 -21.77 -25.35
CA GLU A 306 -4.42 -22.93 -25.16
C GLU A 306 -4.19 -23.20 -23.67
N ARG A 307 -3.90 -22.15 -22.90
CA ARG A 307 -3.55 -22.24 -21.47
C ARG A 307 -4.78 -22.24 -20.55
N PHE A 308 -5.86 -21.57 -20.96
CA PHE A 308 -7.13 -21.42 -20.24
C PHE A 308 -8.36 -21.63 -21.15
N PRO A 309 -8.50 -22.82 -21.80
CA PRO A 309 -9.55 -23.08 -22.80
C PRO A 309 -10.98 -23.01 -22.26
N ASP A 310 -11.20 -23.30 -20.97
CA ASP A 310 -12.52 -23.33 -20.34
C ASP A 310 -12.44 -22.75 -18.90
N PRO A 311 -12.49 -21.41 -18.75
CA PRO A 311 -12.43 -20.77 -17.45
C PRO A 311 -13.60 -21.14 -16.53
N SER A 312 -14.78 -21.42 -17.10
CA SER A 312 -15.97 -21.84 -16.34
C SER A 312 -15.79 -23.23 -15.73
N ALA A 313 -15.21 -24.18 -16.46
CA ALA A 313 -14.90 -25.50 -15.93
C ALA A 313 -13.82 -25.43 -14.84
N LEU A 314 -12.80 -24.58 -15.01
CA LEU A 314 -11.77 -24.34 -14.00
C LEU A 314 -12.38 -23.76 -12.72
N ALA A 315 -13.18 -22.69 -12.83
CA ALA A 315 -13.87 -22.09 -11.69
C ALA A 315 -14.76 -23.11 -10.96
N LYS A 316 -15.52 -23.94 -11.70
CA LYS A 316 -16.32 -25.01 -11.11
C LYS A 316 -15.46 -26.05 -10.38
N HIS A 317 -14.29 -26.41 -10.91
CA HIS A 317 -13.35 -27.29 -10.22
C HIS A 317 -12.83 -26.67 -8.91
N LEU A 318 -12.50 -25.37 -8.92
CA LEU A 318 -12.12 -24.63 -7.72
C LEU A 318 -13.26 -24.61 -6.69
N HIS A 319 -14.48 -24.30 -7.11
CA HIS A 319 -15.67 -24.29 -6.25
C HIS A 319 -15.94 -25.64 -5.58
N ASN A 320 -15.80 -26.73 -6.32
CA ASN A 320 -15.97 -28.09 -5.77
C ASN A 320 -14.92 -28.43 -4.70
N ASN A 321 -13.76 -27.77 -4.73
CA ASN A 321 -12.69 -27.89 -3.74
C ASN A 321 -12.75 -26.77 -2.68
N GLY A 322 -13.85 -26.01 -2.60
CA GLY A 322 -14.04 -24.98 -1.59
C GLY A 322 -13.26 -23.69 -1.84
N PHE A 323 -12.78 -23.45 -3.06
CA PHE A 323 -12.09 -22.21 -3.44
C PHE A 323 -13.01 -21.24 -4.18
N LYS A 324 -12.61 -19.97 -4.20
CA LYS A 324 -13.12 -18.90 -5.06
C LYS A 324 -12.06 -18.52 -6.10
N ALA A 325 -12.52 -18.05 -7.25
CA ALA A 325 -11.69 -17.70 -8.40
C ALA A 325 -11.66 -16.17 -8.59
N ILE A 326 -10.49 -15.56 -8.39
CA ILE A 326 -10.29 -14.12 -8.63
C ILE A 326 -9.43 -13.89 -9.87
N TRP A 327 -9.82 -12.94 -10.70
CA TRP A 327 -9.17 -12.67 -11.98
C TRP A 327 -8.75 -11.21 -12.07
N MET A 328 -7.52 -11.00 -12.52
CA MET A 328 -6.89 -9.69 -12.70
C MET A 328 -7.45 -8.95 -13.94
N LEU A 329 -7.65 -7.63 -13.86
CA LEU A 329 -8.03 -6.75 -14.98
C LEU A 329 -7.30 -5.39 -14.87
N ASP A 330 -6.64 -4.98 -15.95
CA ASP A 330 -5.96 -3.70 -16.09
C ASP A 330 -6.89 -2.59 -16.61
N PRO A 331 -6.58 -1.31 -16.39
CA PRO A 331 -7.29 -0.20 -17.04
C PRO A 331 -6.94 -0.06 -18.52
N GLY A 332 -5.77 -0.55 -18.96
CA GLY A 332 -5.28 -0.41 -20.32
C GLY A 332 -6.00 -1.37 -21.28
N ILE A 333 -6.76 -0.83 -22.23
CA ILE A 333 -7.39 -1.63 -23.28
C ILE A 333 -6.52 -1.55 -24.53
N LYS A 334 -6.01 -2.70 -24.98
CA LYS A 334 -5.19 -2.80 -26.19
C LYS A 334 -5.86 -2.08 -27.37
N GLN A 335 -5.12 -1.17 -27.99
CA GLN A 335 -5.56 -0.46 -29.18
C GLN A 335 -5.43 -1.37 -30.40
N GLU A 336 -6.47 -2.13 -30.72
CA GLU A 336 -6.46 -3.10 -31.82
C GLU A 336 -7.83 -3.15 -32.49
N GLU A 337 -7.92 -2.78 -33.77
CA GLU A 337 -9.17 -2.91 -34.53
C GLU A 337 -9.59 -4.37 -34.64
N GLY A 338 -10.87 -4.66 -34.43
CA GLY A 338 -11.41 -6.02 -34.39
C GLY A 338 -11.34 -6.68 -33.01
N PHE A 339 -10.72 -6.03 -32.01
CA PHE A 339 -10.86 -6.42 -30.61
C PHE A 339 -12.14 -5.82 -30.03
N ASP A 340 -13.13 -6.67 -29.74
CA ASP A 340 -14.50 -6.25 -29.35
C ASP A 340 -14.56 -5.22 -28.20
N VAL A 341 -13.66 -5.33 -27.21
CA VAL A 341 -13.60 -4.38 -26.09
C VAL A 341 -13.17 -3.00 -26.61
N TYR A 342 -12.10 -2.94 -27.40
CA TYR A 342 -11.64 -1.69 -28.03
C TYR A 342 -12.68 -1.10 -28.98
N ASP A 343 -13.27 -1.92 -29.86
CA ASP A 343 -14.26 -1.47 -30.83
C ASP A 343 -15.53 -0.92 -30.14
N SER A 344 -16.01 -1.62 -29.10
CA SER A 344 -17.19 -1.19 -28.34
C SER A 344 -16.93 0.08 -27.54
N GLY A 345 -15.75 0.23 -26.93
CA GLY A 345 -15.38 1.45 -26.21
C GLY A 345 -15.21 2.65 -27.14
N SER A 346 -14.60 2.46 -28.31
CA SER A 346 -14.45 3.48 -29.37
C SER A 346 -15.81 3.93 -29.89
N LYS A 347 -16.71 2.98 -30.21
CA LYS A 347 -18.10 3.27 -30.60
C LYS A 347 -18.87 4.06 -29.53
N ASN A 348 -18.57 3.81 -28.26
CA ASN A 348 -19.17 4.52 -27.13
C ASN A 348 -18.43 5.80 -26.74
N ASN A 349 -17.30 6.14 -27.38
CA ASN A 349 -16.47 7.30 -27.06
C ASN A 349 -16.12 7.35 -25.56
N VAL A 350 -15.59 6.25 -25.00
CA VAL A 350 -15.32 6.12 -23.55
C VAL A 350 -13.90 6.47 -23.13
N TRP A 351 -13.01 6.77 -24.07
CA TRP A 351 -11.57 6.93 -23.78
C TRP A 351 -11.20 8.30 -23.20
N VAL A 352 -10.22 8.32 -22.30
CA VAL A 352 -9.49 9.54 -21.92
C VAL A 352 -8.87 10.14 -23.18
N LYS A 353 -8.84 11.47 -23.27
CA LYS A 353 -8.32 12.17 -24.44
C LYS A 353 -6.95 12.79 -24.16
N GLY A 354 -6.09 12.82 -25.16
CA GLY A 354 -4.88 13.63 -25.15
C GLY A 354 -5.20 15.13 -25.24
N ALA A 355 -4.17 15.96 -25.13
CA ALA A 355 -4.29 17.41 -25.26
C ALA A 355 -4.73 17.87 -26.67
N ASP A 356 -4.55 17.02 -27.68
CA ASP A 356 -5.03 17.20 -29.06
C ASP A 356 -6.54 16.90 -29.24
N GLY A 357 -7.16 16.28 -28.23
CA GLY A 357 -8.57 15.91 -28.22
C GLY A 357 -8.87 14.51 -28.78
N GLU A 358 -7.87 13.77 -29.25
CA GLU A 358 -7.96 12.37 -29.68
C GLU A 358 -7.80 11.42 -28.49
N PRO A 359 -8.18 10.12 -28.59
CA PRO A 359 -7.94 9.16 -27.52
C PRO A 359 -6.46 9.11 -27.12
N PHE A 360 -6.17 9.21 -25.82
CA PHE A 360 -4.80 9.06 -25.32
C PHE A 360 -4.34 7.61 -25.48
N ILE A 361 -3.12 7.44 -26.00
CA ILE A 361 -2.46 6.15 -26.18
C ILE A 361 -1.23 6.12 -25.28
N GLY A 362 -1.15 5.10 -24.43
CA GLY A 362 0.02 4.82 -23.58
C GLY A 362 0.39 3.34 -23.63
N GLU A 363 1.65 2.99 -23.39
CA GLU A 363 2.07 1.59 -23.39
C GLU A 363 1.87 0.93 -22.02
N VAL A 364 1.34 -0.30 -22.02
CA VAL A 364 1.25 -1.19 -20.84
C VAL A 364 1.53 -2.63 -21.30
N TRP A 365 1.06 -3.66 -20.58
CA TRP A 365 1.33 -5.08 -20.86
C TRP A 365 1.06 -5.54 -22.30
N PRO A 366 -0.10 -5.23 -22.95
CA PRO A 366 -0.35 -5.64 -24.33
C PRO A 366 0.27 -4.69 -25.37
N GLY A 367 1.12 -3.74 -24.96
CA GLY A 367 1.65 -2.67 -25.80
C GLY A 367 0.76 -1.43 -25.80
N PRO A 368 0.55 -0.76 -26.96
CA PRO A 368 -0.28 0.45 -27.05
C PRO A 368 -1.71 0.22 -26.56
N CYS A 369 -2.16 1.03 -25.60
CA CYS A 369 -3.45 0.96 -24.95
C CYS A 369 -4.18 2.30 -24.94
N VAL A 370 -5.51 2.26 -25.01
CA VAL A 370 -6.40 3.36 -24.64
C VAL A 370 -6.96 3.14 -23.24
N PHE A 371 -7.31 4.23 -22.55
CA PHE A 371 -7.71 4.21 -21.14
C PHE A 371 -9.17 4.66 -20.98
N PRO A 372 -10.05 3.89 -20.31
CA PRO A 372 -11.42 4.32 -20.02
C PRO A 372 -11.47 5.57 -19.14
N ASP A 373 -12.29 6.54 -19.50
CA ASP A 373 -12.50 7.75 -18.71
C ASP A 373 -13.55 7.51 -17.60
N TYR A 374 -13.14 6.85 -16.50
CA TYR A 374 -14.03 6.51 -15.39
C TYR A 374 -14.68 7.71 -14.69
N THR A 375 -14.23 8.94 -14.97
CA THR A 375 -14.90 10.17 -14.52
C THR A 375 -16.25 10.38 -15.19
N ASN A 376 -16.49 9.73 -16.34
CA ASN A 376 -17.71 9.80 -17.10
C ASN A 376 -18.62 8.58 -16.85
N SER A 377 -19.87 8.83 -16.48
CA SER A 377 -20.87 7.79 -16.20
C SER A 377 -21.09 6.80 -17.36
N LYS A 378 -20.92 7.23 -18.62
CA LYS A 378 -21.02 6.35 -19.79
C LYS A 378 -19.87 5.32 -19.84
N ALA A 379 -18.65 5.75 -19.51
CA ALA A 379 -17.50 4.85 -19.45
C ALA A 379 -17.63 3.86 -18.28
N ARG A 380 -18.05 4.35 -17.10
CA ARG A 380 -18.34 3.48 -15.94
C ARG A 380 -19.40 2.43 -16.26
N SER A 381 -20.49 2.84 -16.91
CA SER A 381 -21.56 1.92 -17.33
C SER A 381 -21.08 0.91 -18.38
N TRP A 382 -20.23 1.34 -19.32
CA TRP A 382 -19.63 0.44 -20.31
C TRP A 382 -18.73 -0.61 -19.66
N TRP A 383 -17.83 -0.20 -18.76
CA TRP A 383 -16.97 -1.10 -17.99
C TRP A 383 -17.78 -2.06 -17.12
N ALA A 384 -18.78 -1.56 -16.40
CA ALA A 384 -19.64 -2.37 -15.55
C ALA A 384 -20.39 -3.47 -16.33
N ASN A 385 -20.78 -3.21 -17.59
CA ASN A 385 -21.39 -4.24 -18.44
C ASN A 385 -20.37 -5.29 -18.91
N LEU A 386 -19.13 -4.89 -19.24
CA LEU A 386 -18.07 -5.86 -19.55
C LEU A 386 -17.76 -6.76 -18.36
N VAL A 387 -17.64 -6.17 -17.17
CA VAL A 387 -17.47 -6.92 -15.92
C VAL A 387 -18.64 -7.86 -15.69
N LYS A 388 -19.89 -7.38 -15.84
CA LYS A 388 -21.09 -8.20 -15.69
C LYS A 388 -21.05 -9.45 -16.57
N ASP A 389 -20.67 -9.29 -17.83
CA ASP A 389 -20.59 -10.40 -18.78
C ASP A 389 -19.40 -11.31 -18.48
N PHE A 390 -18.25 -10.75 -18.05
CA PHE A 390 -17.07 -11.50 -17.64
C PHE A 390 -17.34 -12.43 -16.45
N ILE A 391 -18.19 -12.00 -15.50
CA ILE A 391 -18.57 -12.78 -14.32
C ILE A 391 -19.22 -14.13 -14.68
N SER A 392 -19.87 -14.22 -15.85
CA SER A 392 -20.48 -15.47 -16.32
C SER A 392 -19.48 -16.63 -16.51
N ASN A 393 -18.17 -16.35 -16.54
CA ASN A 393 -17.10 -17.35 -16.61
C ASN A 393 -16.78 -18.02 -15.26
N GLY A 394 -17.57 -17.78 -14.21
CA GLY A 394 -17.33 -18.34 -12.86
C GLY A 394 -16.37 -17.50 -12.01
N VAL A 395 -16.23 -16.22 -12.32
CA VAL A 395 -15.43 -15.23 -11.56
C VAL A 395 -16.18 -14.89 -10.26
N ASP A 396 -15.52 -15.03 -9.10
CA ASP A 396 -16.10 -14.67 -7.80
C ASP A 396 -15.64 -13.29 -7.30
N GLY A 397 -14.50 -12.82 -7.79
CA GLY A 397 -13.90 -11.53 -7.44
C GLY A 397 -13.01 -11.00 -8.56
N ILE A 398 -12.74 -9.70 -8.55
CA ILE A 398 -11.88 -9.05 -9.55
C ILE A 398 -10.77 -8.28 -8.86
N TRP A 399 -9.58 -8.35 -9.46
CA TRP A 399 -8.42 -7.58 -9.08
C TRP A 399 -8.16 -6.49 -10.12
N ASN A 400 -8.24 -5.22 -9.74
CA ASN A 400 -7.85 -4.09 -10.56
C ASN A 400 -6.42 -3.67 -10.22
N ASP A 401 -5.52 -3.88 -11.17
CA ASP A 401 -4.10 -3.52 -11.06
C ASP A 401 -3.71 -2.43 -12.06
N MET A 402 -2.50 -1.89 -11.93
CA MET A 402 -1.93 -0.87 -12.83
C MET A 402 -2.79 0.39 -12.98
N ASN A 403 -3.66 0.65 -11.99
CA ASN A 403 -4.76 1.60 -12.09
C ASN A 403 -4.51 2.94 -11.40
N GLU A 404 -3.24 3.31 -11.20
CA GLU A 404 -2.82 4.63 -10.77
C GLU A 404 -3.37 5.79 -11.65
N PRO A 405 -3.35 5.75 -13.00
CA PRO A 405 -2.99 4.67 -13.94
C PRO A 405 -1.51 4.61 -14.29
N ALA A 406 -0.96 3.40 -14.36
CA ALA A 406 0.40 3.15 -14.82
C ALA A 406 0.50 3.28 -16.36
N VAL A 407 1.57 3.92 -16.81
CA VAL A 407 1.96 3.99 -18.23
C VAL A 407 3.45 3.70 -18.31
N PHE A 408 3.83 2.73 -19.12
CA PHE A 408 5.22 2.32 -19.30
C PHE A 408 5.97 3.24 -20.26
N LYS A 409 7.30 3.22 -20.16
CA LYS A 409 8.21 3.95 -21.05
C LYS A 409 8.00 5.48 -21.03
N VAL A 410 7.52 6.01 -19.91
CA VAL A 410 7.42 7.45 -19.63
C VAL A 410 7.97 7.74 -18.24
N VAL A 411 8.66 8.88 -18.10
CA VAL A 411 9.40 9.26 -16.89
C VAL A 411 8.49 9.34 -15.66
N THR A 412 7.26 9.82 -15.85
CA THR A 412 6.27 10.00 -14.77
C THR A 412 5.55 8.71 -14.37
N LYS A 413 5.75 7.60 -15.10
CA LYS A 413 5.00 6.34 -14.99
C LYS A 413 3.46 6.46 -15.04
N THR A 414 2.93 7.58 -15.52
CA THR A 414 1.49 7.81 -15.61
C THR A 414 1.16 8.65 -16.83
N MET A 415 -0.12 8.80 -17.14
CA MET A 415 -0.55 9.60 -18.29
C MET A 415 -0.28 11.10 -18.07
N PRO A 416 -0.09 11.88 -19.15
CA PRO A 416 0.19 13.31 -19.04
C PRO A 416 -0.87 14.06 -18.23
N GLU A 417 -0.42 14.97 -17.35
CA GLU A 417 -1.30 15.75 -16.47
C GLU A 417 -2.34 16.58 -17.22
N ASN A 418 -2.06 16.97 -18.47
CA ASN A 418 -2.95 17.75 -19.33
C ASN A 418 -3.90 16.90 -20.20
N ASN A 419 -3.92 15.57 -20.03
CA ASN A 419 -4.95 14.72 -20.62
C ASN A 419 -6.33 15.16 -20.16
N ILE A 420 -7.33 15.04 -21.04
CA ILE A 420 -8.66 15.60 -20.84
C ILE A 420 -9.63 14.48 -20.43
N HIS A 421 -10.26 14.70 -19.28
CA HIS A 421 -11.36 13.90 -18.77
C HIS A 421 -12.68 14.65 -18.93
N ARG A 422 -13.74 13.93 -19.26
CA ARG A 422 -15.09 14.45 -19.53
C ARG A 422 -16.01 14.29 -18.33
N GLY A 423 -15.46 14.44 -17.12
CA GLY A 423 -16.09 14.12 -15.86
C GLY A 423 -17.54 14.59 -15.75
N ASP A 424 -18.36 13.80 -15.05
CA ASP A 424 -19.73 14.19 -14.74
C ASP A 424 -19.71 15.46 -13.86
N ASP A 425 -20.77 16.29 -13.93
CA ASP A 425 -20.84 17.54 -13.15
C ASP A 425 -20.69 17.32 -11.63
N GLU A 426 -21.17 16.18 -11.13
CA GLU A 426 -21.04 15.77 -9.73
C GLU A 426 -19.60 15.46 -9.29
N LEU A 427 -18.70 15.23 -10.25
CA LEU A 427 -17.26 15.02 -10.03
C LEU A 427 -16.42 16.24 -10.42
N GLY A 428 -17.03 17.37 -10.82
CA GLY A 428 -16.31 18.58 -11.20
C GLY A 428 -16.24 18.89 -12.70
N GLY A 429 -16.91 18.11 -13.54
CA GLY A 429 -17.05 18.39 -14.98
C GLY A 429 -15.81 18.06 -15.82
N VAL A 430 -15.66 18.74 -16.97
CA VAL A 430 -14.49 18.55 -17.84
C VAL A 430 -13.25 19.16 -17.17
N GLN A 431 -12.24 18.34 -16.88
CA GLN A 431 -10.97 18.76 -16.27
C GLN A 431 -9.78 18.02 -16.89
N TYR A 432 -8.59 18.45 -16.50
CA TYR A 432 -7.35 17.76 -16.81
C TYR A 432 -7.10 16.57 -15.88
N HIS A 433 -6.21 15.66 -16.31
CA HIS A 433 -5.81 14.49 -15.52
C HIS A 433 -5.23 14.87 -14.17
N SER A 434 -4.52 16.01 -14.06
CA SER A 434 -4.03 16.53 -12.77
C SER A 434 -5.13 16.72 -11.71
N HIS A 435 -6.39 16.88 -12.12
CA HIS A 435 -7.54 16.95 -11.21
C HIS A 435 -8.09 15.57 -10.83
N TYR A 436 -7.99 14.57 -11.72
CA TYR A 436 -8.64 13.26 -11.56
C TYR A 436 -7.70 12.09 -11.30
N HIS A 437 -6.39 12.30 -11.39
CA HIS A 437 -5.36 11.27 -11.28
C HIS A 437 -5.57 10.38 -10.05
N ASN A 438 -5.62 10.98 -8.85
CA ASN A 438 -5.76 10.22 -7.60
C ASN A 438 -7.07 9.44 -7.48
N VAL A 439 -8.13 9.82 -8.21
CA VAL A 439 -9.44 9.14 -8.16
C VAL A 439 -9.64 8.16 -9.30
N TYR A 440 -8.71 8.03 -10.25
CA TYR A 440 -8.84 7.14 -11.40
C TYR A 440 -9.03 5.68 -10.96
N GLY A 441 -8.12 5.15 -10.12
CA GLY A 441 -8.20 3.79 -9.57
C GLY A 441 -9.47 3.56 -8.73
N MET A 442 -9.87 4.53 -7.90
CA MET A 442 -11.12 4.43 -7.12
C MET A 442 -12.35 4.33 -8.03
N LEU A 443 -12.39 5.11 -9.12
CA LEU A 443 -13.54 5.11 -10.04
C LEU A 443 -13.57 3.86 -10.92
N MET A 444 -12.41 3.28 -11.25
CA MET A 444 -12.33 1.93 -11.82
C MET A 444 -12.89 0.89 -10.86
N ALA A 445 -12.40 0.88 -9.61
CA ALA A 445 -12.86 -0.06 -8.57
C ALA A 445 -14.37 0.05 -8.32
N ARG A 446 -14.91 1.27 -8.27
CA ARG A 446 -16.36 1.52 -8.20
C ARG A 446 -17.09 0.89 -9.39
N SER A 447 -16.60 1.11 -10.60
CA SER A 447 -17.23 0.59 -11.83
C SER A 447 -17.20 -0.94 -11.86
N THR A 448 -16.11 -1.56 -11.39
CA THR A 448 -15.98 -3.01 -11.22
C THR A 448 -16.96 -3.54 -10.18
N TYR A 449 -17.03 -2.91 -9.00
CA TYR A 449 -17.96 -3.29 -7.92
C TYR A 449 -19.42 -3.24 -8.39
N GLU A 450 -19.80 -2.14 -9.06
CA GLU A 450 -21.13 -1.99 -9.64
C GLU A 450 -21.42 -3.05 -10.72
N GLY A 451 -20.44 -3.35 -11.59
CA GLY A 451 -20.57 -4.40 -12.62
C GLY A 451 -20.77 -5.80 -12.04
N MET A 452 -20.03 -6.15 -10.98
CA MET A 452 -20.23 -7.40 -10.26
C MET A 452 -21.62 -7.50 -9.64
N GLY A 453 -22.11 -6.42 -9.02
CA GLY A 453 -23.47 -6.36 -8.48
C GLY A 453 -24.57 -6.45 -9.54
N LEU A 454 -24.29 -6.04 -10.78
CA LEU A 454 -25.19 -6.25 -11.93
C LEU A 454 -25.23 -7.72 -12.38
N ALA A 455 -24.14 -8.47 -12.20
CA ALA A 455 -24.05 -9.87 -12.59
C ALA A 455 -24.86 -10.77 -11.66
N ASP A 456 -24.69 -10.59 -10.35
CA ASP A 456 -25.42 -11.35 -9.33
C ASP A 456 -25.79 -10.46 -8.14
N LYS A 457 -27.07 -10.09 -8.06
CA LYS A 457 -27.61 -9.26 -6.98
C LYS A 457 -27.68 -9.97 -5.63
N ASN A 458 -27.48 -11.29 -5.61
CA ASN A 458 -27.55 -12.09 -4.39
C ASN A 458 -26.17 -12.34 -3.76
N LYS A 459 -25.07 -11.89 -4.39
CA LYS A 459 -23.71 -12.01 -3.87
C LYS A 459 -23.11 -10.64 -3.59
N ARG A 460 -22.25 -10.57 -2.58
CA ARG A 460 -21.47 -9.36 -2.28
C ARG A 460 -20.31 -9.30 -3.27
N PRO A 461 -20.13 -8.20 -4.02
CA PRO A 461 -18.93 -8.02 -4.82
C PRO A 461 -17.67 -8.00 -3.94
N PHE A 462 -16.61 -8.61 -4.45
CA PHE A 462 -15.27 -8.46 -3.91
C PHE A 462 -14.34 -7.94 -5.00
N VAL A 463 -13.83 -6.72 -4.78
CA VAL A 463 -12.85 -6.08 -5.64
C VAL A 463 -11.58 -5.83 -4.82
N LEU A 464 -10.42 -6.17 -5.37
CA LEU A 464 -9.12 -5.70 -4.87
C LEU A 464 -8.63 -4.63 -5.83
N THR A 465 -8.21 -3.46 -5.34
CA THR A 465 -7.64 -2.39 -6.16
C THR A 465 -6.25 -2.03 -5.65
N ARG A 466 -5.30 -1.74 -6.56
CA ARG A 466 -3.99 -1.20 -6.17
C ARG A 466 -4.13 0.26 -5.80
N ALA A 467 -4.42 1.06 -6.82
CA ALA A 467 -4.58 2.48 -6.67
C ALA A 467 -5.95 2.85 -6.11
N GLY A 468 -5.98 3.96 -5.39
CA GLY A 468 -7.17 4.39 -4.67
C GLY A 468 -7.06 5.81 -4.15
N PHE A 469 -8.19 6.29 -3.67
CA PHE A 469 -8.36 7.55 -2.96
C PHE A 469 -9.12 7.31 -1.65
N ILE A 470 -9.09 8.26 -0.72
CA ILE A 470 -9.96 8.19 0.46
C ILE A 470 -11.44 8.05 0.03
N GLY A 471 -12.11 7.00 0.52
CA GLY A 471 -13.43 6.58 0.03
C GLY A 471 -13.42 5.31 -0.83
N SER A 472 -12.25 4.78 -1.20
CA SER A 472 -12.15 3.52 -1.98
C SER A 472 -12.63 2.29 -1.22
N GLN A 473 -12.57 2.31 0.12
CA GLN A 473 -13.04 1.23 1.00
C GLN A 473 -14.52 0.88 0.80
N ARG A 474 -15.31 1.79 0.22
CA ARG A 474 -16.72 1.55 -0.12
C ARG A 474 -16.87 0.51 -1.23
N TYR A 475 -15.84 0.31 -2.05
CA TYR A 475 -15.90 -0.46 -3.28
C TYR A 475 -14.84 -1.56 -3.37
N ALA A 476 -13.71 -1.43 -2.66
CA ALA A 476 -12.61 -2.39 -2.81
C ALA A 476 -11.75 -2.53 -1.56
N ALA A 477 -11.26 -3.75 -1.37
CA ALA A 477 -10.08 -4.06 -0.59
C ALA A 477 -8.82 -3.49 -1.28
N THR A 478 -7.71 -3.43 -0.55
CA THR A 478 -6.40 -3.10 -1.13
C THR A 478 -5.33 -4.06 -0.64
N TRP A 479 -4.19 -4.08 -1.32
CA TRP A 479 -2.94 -4.58 -0.77
C TRP A 479 -1.87 -3.48 -0.83
N THR A 480 -0.71 -3.70 -0.19
CA THR A 480 0.34 -2.67 -0.09
C THR A 480 1.23 -2.56 -1.34
N GLY A 481 0.82 -3.15 -2.46
CA GLY A 481 1.58 -3.22 -3.70
C GLY A 481 2.83 -4.10 -3.63
N ASP A 482 3.74 -3.83 -4.55
CA ASP A 482 4.87 -4.70 -4.90
C ASP A 482 6.03 -4.58 -3.90
N ASN A 483 5.87 -5.26 -2.77
CA ASN A 483 6.85 -5.36 -1.70
C ASN A 483 7.97 -6.37 -2.01
N LEU A 484 9.05 -6.36 -1.23
CA LEU A 484 10.21 -7.24 -1.43
C LEU A 484 10.29 -8.33 -0.37
N SER A 485 10.88 -9.46 -0.74
CA SER A 485 11.21 -10.59 0.12
C SER A 485 12.34 -10.28 1.12
N THR A 486 12.11 -9.33 2.03
CA THR A 486 13.10 -8.86 3.02
C THR A 486 12.51 -8.68 4.42
N TRP A 487 13.36 -8.77 5.45
CA TRP A 487 12.96 -8.51 6.84
C TRP A 487 12.48 -7.07 7.08
N GLU A 488 13.03 -6.09 6.34
CA GLU A 488 12.57 -4.70 6.39
C GLU A 488 11.12 -4.58 5.92
N HIS A 489 10.76 -5.27 4.85
CA HIS A 489 9.39 -5.25 4.31
C HIS A 489 8.41 -6.05 5.18
N LEU A 490 8.85 -7.14 5.81
CA LEU A 490 8.07 -7.80 6.87
C LEU A 490 7.74 -6.79 7.98
N HIS A 491 8.74 -6.08 8.50
CA HIS A 491 8.53 -5.09 9.55
C HIS A 491 7.60 -3.95 9.10
N MET A 492 7.88 -3.35 7.94
CA MET A 492 7.11 -2.26 7.36
C MET A 492 5.66 -2.66 7.01
N SER A 493 5.38 -3.95 6.77
CA SER A 493 4.02 -4.40 6.50
C SER A 493 3.05 -4.11 7.66
N ILE A 494 3.52 -4.17 8.91
CA ILE A 494 2.70 -3.85 10.09
C ILE A 494 2.32 -2.37 10.07
N SER A 495 3.30 -1.47 9.90
CA SER A 495 3.03 -0.03 9.88
C SER A 495 2.12 0.35 8.71
N MET A 496 2.34 -0.19 7.51
CA MET A 496 1.55 0.13 6.33
C MET A 496 0.08 -0.31 6.45
N VAL A 497 -0.18 -1.54 6.92
CA VAL A 497 -1.55 -2.04 7.13
C VAL A 497 -2.29 -1.17 8.15
N LEU A 498 -1.62 -0.81 9.26
CA LEU A 498 -2.20 0.07 10.26
C LEU A 498 -2.51 1.45 9.68
N GLN A 499 -1.60 2.04 8.90
CA GLN A 499 -1.80 3.38 8.32
C GLN A 499 -2.94 3.44 7.32
N LEU A 500 -3.11 2.40 6.50
CA LEU A 500 -4.28 2.25 5.64
C LEU A 500 -5.56 2.21 6.47
N GLY A 501 -5.60 1.42 7.54
CA GLY A 501 -6.74 1.38 8.47
C GLY A 501 -7.03 2.74 9.12
N LEU A 502 -6.00 3.45 9.58
CA LEU A 502 -6.10 4.81 10.14
C LEU A 502 -6.48 5.88 9.11
N SER A 503 -6.38 5.55 7.82
CA SER A 503 -6.76 6.41 6.69
C SER A 503 -8.10 6.01 6.07
N GLY A 504 -8.86 5.12 6.74
CA GLY A 504 -10.19 4.70 6.30
C GLY A 504 -10.23 3.51 5.35
N GLN A 505 -9.12 2.78 5.17
CA GLN A 505 -9.04 1.57 4.34
C GLN A 505 -8.70 0.33 5.20
N PRO A 506 -9.71 -0.25 5.90
CA PRO A 506 -9.47 -1.29 6.91
C PRO A 506 -9.28 -2.71 6.34
N LEU A 507 -9.64 -2.97 5.08
CA LEU A 507 -9.43 -4.27 4.43
C LEU A 507 -8.15 -4.21 3.57
N SER A 508 -7.00 -4.33 4.25
CA SER A 508 -5.66 -4.21 3.68
C SER A 508 -4.69 -5.26 4.22
N GLY A 509 -3.63 -5.54 3.45
CA GLY A 509 -2.60 -6.53 3.75
C GLY A 509 -1.44 -6.47 2.75
N PRO A 510 -0.24 -6.98 3.06
CA PRO A 510 0.85 -7.10 2.11
C PRO A 510 0.73 -8.38 1.27
N ASP A 511 1.61 -8.52 0.28
CA ASP A 511 1.93 -9.84 -0.27
C ASP A 511 2.88 -10.57 0.70
N ILE A 512 2.37 -11.64 1.30
CA ILE A 512 3.07 -12.42 2.32
C ILE A 512 4.20 -13.20 1.65
N GLY A 513 5.42 -13.01 2.16
CA GLY A 513 6.64 -13.55 1.56
C GLY A 513 7.42 -12.50 0.79
N GLY A 514 6.74 -11.48 0.26
CA GLY A 514 7.27 -10.46 -0.63
C GLY A 514 6.97 -10.76 -2.09
N PHE A 515 6.44 -9.78 -2.82
CA PHE A 515 6.18 -9.90 -4.25
C PHE A 515 7.48 -10.17 -5.03
N ALA A 516 8.48 -9.33 -4.81
CA ALA A 516 9.74 -9.40 -5.54
C ALA A 516 10.88 -10.07 -4.75
N GLY A 517 11.78 -10.74 -5.46
CA GLY A 517 12.90 -11.50 -4.89
C GLY A 517 12.50 -12.81 -4.19
N ASN A 518 13.48 -13.51 -3.64
CA ASN A 518 13.27 -14.84 -3.03
C ASN A 518 13.32 -14.80 -1.50
N ALA A 519 12.21 -15.20 -0.86
CA ALA A 519 12.17 -15.35 0.59
C ALA A 519 13.06 -16.52 1.06
N THR A 520 13.63 -16.39 2.26
CA THR A 520 14.20 -17.54 2.96
C THR A 520 13.10 -18.31 3.70
N PRO A 521 13.27 -19.61 4.00
CA PRO A 521 12.28 -20.36 4.75
C PRO A 521 11.83 -19.69 6.06
N ARG A 522 12.80 -19.15 6.82
CA ARG A 522 12.54 -18.48 8.10
C ARG A 522 11.80 -17.15 7.89
N LEU A 523 12.19 -16.36 6.89
CA LEU A 523 11.48 -15.12 6.55
C LEU A 523 10.03 -15.43 6.15
N PHE A 524 9.82 -16.41 5.25
CA PHE A 524 8.49 -16.78 4.79
C PHE A 524 7.61 -17.29 5.93
N GLY A 525 8.12 -18.20 6.77
CA GLY A 525 7.38 -18.72 7.93
C GLY A 525 7.02 -17.63 8.94
N ARG A 526 7.94 -16.70 9.23
CA ARG A 526 7.68 -15.55 10.10
C ARG A 526 6.63 -14.62 9.50
N TRP A 527 6.74 -14.34 8.20
CA TRP A 527 5.80 -13.48 7.50
C TRP A 527 4.42 -14.12 7.42
N MET A 528 4.31 -15.43 7.20
CA MET A 528 3.03 -16.12 7.26
C MET A 528 2.40 -16.03 8.65
N GLY A 529 3.20 -16.15 9.72
CA GLY A 529 2.73 -15.98 11.09
C GLY A 529 2.05 -14.63 11.33
N VAL A 530 2.71 -13.52 10.97
CA VAL A 530 2.14 -12.17 11.12
C VAL A 530 1.05 -11.88 10.09
N GLY A 531 1.28 -12.27 8.84
CA GLY A 531 0.41 -12.06 7.69
C GLY A 531 -0.95 -12.75 7.84
N ALA A 532 -0.99 -13.91 8.49
CA ALA A 532 -2.23 -14.60 8.85
C ALA A 532 -3.15 -13.76 9.75
N MET A 533 -2.59 -12.79 10.48
CA MET A 533 -3.34 -11.91 11.40
C MET A 533 -3.74 -10.57 10.77
N PHE A 534 -3.36 -10.26 9.53
CA PHE A 534 -3.80 -9.02 8.87
C PHE A 534 -5.24 -9.10 8.36
N PRO A 535 -5.94 -7.96 8.20
CA PRO A 535 -7.31 -7.93 7.68
C PRO A 535 -7.45 -8.63 6.31
N PHE A 536 -6.56 -8.33 5.37
CA PHE A 536 -6.40 -9.07 4.11
C PHE A 536 -5.15 -9.96 4.16
N CYS A 537 -5.26 -11.20 3.67
CA CYS A 537 -4.24 -12.23 3.87
C CYS A 537 -3.98 -13.00 2.56
N ARG A 538 -2.94 -12.60 1.82
CA ARG A 538 -2.57 -13.18 0.52
C ARG A 538 -1.08 -13.50 0.45
N GLY A 539 -0.74 -14.70 -0.01
CA GLY A 539 0.60 -15.01 -0.53
C GLY A 539 0.65 -14.74 -2.03
N HIS A 540 1.68 -14.05 -2.49
CA HIS A 540 1.87 -13.69 -3.89
C HIS A 540 3.35 -13.40 -4.17
N SER A 541 3.84 -13.81 -5.33
CA SER A 541 5.19 -13.53 -5.81
C SER A 541 5.24 -13.31 -7.32
N GLU A 542 6.27 -12.59 -7.76
CA GLU A 542 6.48 -12.19 -9.14
C GLU A 542 7.03 -13.32 -10.03
N ALA A 543 7.00 -13.10 -11.34
CA ALA A 543 7.57 -14.02 -12.31
C ALA A 543 9.09 -14.12 -12.16
N GLY A 544 9.63 -15.33 -12.27
CA GLY A 544 11.09 -15.58 -12.19
C GLY A 544 11.64 -15.80 -10.78
N THR A 545 10.81 -15.67 -9.74
CA THR A 545 11.15 -16.10 -8.36
C THR A 545 10.96 -17.60 -8.17
N ASP A 546 11.47 -18.14 -7.06
CA ASP A 546 11.10 -19.46 -6.56
C ASP A 546 9.59 -19.49 -6.22
N ASP A 547 9.04 -20.71 -6.15
CA ASP A 547 7.66 -20.96 -5.73
C ASP A 547 7.46 -20.48 -4.27
N HIS A 548 6.42 -19.68 -4.01
CA HIS A 548 6.11 -19.10 -2.68
C HIS A 548 4.82 -19.67 -2.07
N GLU A 549 4.41 -20.86 -2.48
CA GLU A 549 3.38 -21.60 -1.76
C GLU A 549 3.89 -22.08 -0.40
N PRO A 550 3.01 -22.28 0.60
CA PRO A 550 3.41 -22.69 1.96
C PRO A 550 4.31 -23.92 2.07
N TRP A 551 4.28 -24.82 1.08
CA TRP A 551 5.06 -26.05 1.05
C TRP A 551 6.40 -25.93 0.32
N SER A 552 6.70 -24.78 -0.26
CA SER A 552 7.89 -24.60 -1.11
C SER A 552 9.18 -24.37 -0.30
N PHE A 553 9.07 -24.19 1.02
CA PHE A 553 10.18 -23.82 1.90
C PHE A 553 10.63 -24.92 2.88
N GLY A 554 10.25 -26.17 2.63
CA GLY A 554 10.55 -27.31 3.50
C GLY A 554 9.46 -27.60 4.54
N GLU A 555 9.52 -28.79 5.14
CA GLU A 555 8.46 -29.31 6.01
C GLU A 555 8.26 -28.44 7.25
N GLU A 556 9.34 -27.96 7.88
CA GLU A 556 9.25 -27.12 9.07
C GLU A 556 8.54 -25.79 8.80
N CYS A 557 8.82 -25.16 7.65
CA CYS A 557 8.15 -23.93 7.24
C CYS A 557 6.68 -24.20 6.89
N GLU A 558 6.39 -25.32 6.22
CA GLU A 558 5.03 -25.75 5.90
C GLU A 558 4.18 -25.92 7.16
N GLU A 559 4.72 -26.56 8.22
CA GLU A 559 4.03 -26.74 9.50
C GLU A 559 3.70 -25.40 10.17
N VAL A 560 4.65 -24.46 10.17
CA VAL A 560 4.43 -23.11 10.71
C VAL A 560 3.35 -22.36 9.92
N CYS A 561 3.39 -22.44 8.59
CA CYS A 561 2.37 -21.84 7.74
C CYS A 561 0.99 -22.46 8.01
N ARG A 562 0.92 -23.80 8.16
CA ARG A 562 -0.33 -24.49 8.49
C ARG A 562 -0.88 -24.07 9.85
N ALA A 563 -0.03 -23.93 10.86
CA ALA A 563 -0.41 -23.45 12.18
C ALA A 563 -0.92 -21.99 12.11
N ALA A 564 -0.18 -21.09 11.47
CA ALA A 564 -0.57 -19.69 11.27
C ALA A 564 -1.95 -19.56 10.63
N LEU A 565 -2.20 -20.32 9.57
CA LEU A 565 -3.47 -20.31 8.85
C LEU A 565 -4.58 -20.96 9.68
N LYS A 566 -4.33 -22.05 10.41
CA LYS A 566 -5.35 -22.58 11.35
C LYS A 566 -5.77 -21.57 12.40
N ARG A 567 -4.83 -20.80 12.97
CA ARG A 567 -5.17 -19.69 13.90
C ARG A 567 -6.11 -18.69 13.25
N ARG A 568 -5.84 -18.28 12.01
CA ARG A 568 -6.70 -17.37 11.25
C ARG A 568 -8.12 -17.94 11.13
N TYR A 569 -8.27 -19.20 10.76
CA TYR A 569 -9.59 -19.82 10.58
C TYR A 569 -10.35 -20.01 11.89
N GLN A 570 -9.66 -20.29 12.99
CA GLN A 570 -10.28 -20.26 14.32
C GLN A 570 -10.74 -18.85 14.70
N LEU A 571 -10.00 -17.81 14.32
CA LEU A 571 -10.32 -16.40 14.57
C LEU A 571 -11.31 -15.79 13.57
N LEU A 572 -11.74 -16.51 12.52
CA LEU A 572 -12.64 -15.95 11.51
C LEU A 572 -13.94 -15.38 12.08
N PRO A 573 -14.62 -15.97 13.09
CA PRO A 573 -15.79 -15.35 13.69
C PRO A 573 -15.49 -13.98 14.33
N HIS A 574 -14.29 -13.82 14.91
CA HIS A 574 -13.81 -12.56 15.45
C HIS A 574 -13.54 -11.54 14.33
N PHE A 575 -12.76 -11.90 13.31
CA PHE A 575 -12.52 -11.04 12.13
C PHE A 575 -13.84 -10.59 11.49
N TYR A 576 -14.77 -11.52 11.30
CA TYR A 576 -16.07 -11.24 10.67
C TYR A 576 -16.91 -10.27 11.51
N THR A 577 -16.88 -10.43 12.83
CA THR A 577 -17.53 -9.51 13.76
C THR A 577 -16.89 -8.12 13.72
N LEU A 578 -15.55 -8.03 13.67
CA LEU A 578 -14.85 -6.74 13.52
C LEU A 578 -15.21 -6.05 12.21
N PHE A 579 -15.31 -6.79 11.10
CA PHE A 579 -15.75 -6.23 9.82
C PHE A 579 -17.20 -5.78 9.84
N TYR A 580 -18.09 -6.47 10.54
CA TYR A 580 -19.46 -5.98 10.76
C TYR A 580 -19.46 -4.64 11.53
N ILE A 581 -18.66 -4.52 12.59
CA ILE A 581 -18.54 -3.27 13.35
C ILE A 581 -17.95 -2.16 12.48
N ALA A 582 -16.92 -2.45 11.69
CA ALA A 582 -16.31 -1.51 10.76
C ALA A 582 -17.30 -1.06 9.68
N HIS A 583 -18.07 -1.99 9.13
CA HIS A 583 -19.10 -1.73 8.12
C HIS A 583 -20.23 -0.84 8.65
N THR A 584 -20.65 -1.06 9.90
CA THR A 584 -21.81 -0.35 10.48
C THR A 584 -21.46 0.96 11.19
N THR A 585 -20.25 1.07 11.74
CA THR A 585 -19.85 2.22 12.57
C THR A 585 -18.64 2.99 12.04
N GLY A 586 -17.83 2.39 11.17
CA GLY A 586 -16.55 2.98 10.75
C GLY A 586 -15.39 2.77 11.74
N ALA A 587 -15.56 1.92 12.75
CA ALA A 587 -14.45 1.55 13.62
C ALA A 587 -13.38 0.77 12.83
N PRO A 588 -12.08 0.98 13.11
CA PRO A 588 -11.01 0.23 12.48
C PRO A 588 -11.02 -1.25 12.89
N VAL A 589 -10.58 -2.14 11.98
CA VAL A 589 -10.44 -3.58 12.25
C VAL A 589 -9.13 -3.89 12.96
N ALA A 590 -8.03 -3.34 12.45
CA ALA A 590 -6.71 -3.43 13.04
C ALA A 590 -6.23 -2.04 13.49
N THR A 591 -5.66 -1.93 14.69
CA THR A 591 -5.19 -0.63 15.23
C THR A 591 -3.83 -0.72 15.91
N PRO A 592 -3.05 0.36 15.95
CA PRO A 592 -1.90 0.47 16.83
C PRO A 592 -2.28 0.23 18.28
N ILE A 593 -1.34 -0.28 19.09
CA ILE A 593 -1.62 -0.59 20.50
C ILE A 593 -1.92 0.64 21.36
N PHE A 594 -1.52 1.85 20.94
CA PHE A 594 -1.88 3.09 21.64
C PHE A 594 -3.40 3.33 21.65
N PHE A 595 -4.20 2.68 20.80
CA PHE A 595 -5.66 2.79 20.85
C PHE A 595 -6.23 2.28 22.18
N ALA A 596 -5.55 1.34 22.85
CA ALA A 596 -5.95 0.86 24.17
C ALA A 596 -5.68 1.89 25.28
N ASP A 597 -4.66 2.74 25.13
CA ASP A 597 -4.34 3.82 26.06
C ASP A 597 -3.67 5.00 25.35
N PRO A 598 -4.45 5.92 24.75
CA PRO A 598 -3.89 7.03 23.99
C PRO A 598 -3.04 7.98 24.85
N LYS A 599 -3.12 7.93 26.18
CA LYS A 599 -2.33 8.81 27.05
C LYS A 599 -0.91 8.31 27.29
N ASP A 600 -0.63 7.02 27.03
CA ASP A 600 0.70 6.45 27.22
C ASP A 600 1.57 6.68 25.97
N SER A 601 2.49 7.64 26.07
CA SER A 601 3.39 8.00 24.98
C SER A 601 4.33 6.86 24.56
N ARG A 602 4.57 5.86 25.43
CA ARG A 602 5.44 4.71 25.11
C ARG A 602 4.83 3.78 24.07
N LEU A 603 3.50 3.83 23.89
CA LEU A 603 2.77 2.98 22.94
C LEU A 603 2.75 3.57 21.51
N ARG A 604 3.19 4.82 21.34
CA ARG A 604 3.01 5.62 20.11
C ARG A 604 3.85 5.16 18.93
N THR A 605 4.99 4.55 19.21
CA THR A 605 6.01 4.16 18.23
C THR A 605 6.22 2.65 18.17
N ILE A 606 5.27 1.85 18.68
CA ILE A 606 5.40 0.39 18.70
C ILE A 606 4.95 -0.18 17.35
N GLU A 607 5.86 -0.89 16.69
CA GLU A 607 5.72 -1.38 15.30
C GLU A 607 5.83 -2.90 15.19
N ASN A 608 5.95 -3.60 16.33
CA ASN A 608 5.99 -5.06 16.39
C ASN A 608 4.74 -5.65 17.08
N ALA A 609 3.72 -4.82 17.31
CA ALA A 609 2.44 -5.24 17.88
C ALA A 609 1.28 -4.42 17.34
N PHE A 610 0.10 -5.05 17.26
CA PHE A 610 -1.15 -4.38 16.89
C PHE A 610 -2.35 -5.06 17.56
N LEU A 611 -3.50 -4.38 17.54
CA LEU A 611 -4.76 -4.87 18.07
C LEU A 611 -5.70 -5.28 16.94
N LEU A 612 -6.41 -6.39 17.12
CA LEU A 612 -7.60 -6.80 16.39
C LEU A 612 -8.77 -6.74 17.37
N GLY A 613 -9.39 -5.57 17.51
CA GLY A 613 -10.31 -5.29 18.61
C GLY A 613 -9.63 -5.49 19.97
N SER A 614 -10.11 -6.44 20.77
CA SER A 614 -9.57 -6.76 22.10
C SER A 614 -8.39 -7.75 22.10
N LEU A 615 -7.99 -8.25 20.93
CA LEU A 615 -6.89 -9.20 20.77
C LEU A 615 -5.61 -8.46 20.39
N LEU A 616 -4.58 -8.53 21.23
CA LEU A 616 -3.25 -8.01 20.91
C LEU A 616 -2.40 -9.10 20.26
N ILE A 617 -1.86 -8.77 19.09
CA ILE A 617 -0.92 -9.57 18.31
C ILE A 617 0.46 -8.97 18.54
N HIS A 618 1.39 -9.75 19.10
CA HIS A 618 2.78 -9.37 19.28
C HIS A 618 3.68 -10.28 18.44
N ALA A 619 4.44 -9.70 17.53
CA ALA A 619 5.28 -10.42 16.58
C ALA A 619 6.75 -10.02 16.73
N SER A 620 7.63 -10.92 16.32
CA SER A 620 9.01 -10.54 16.04
C SER A 620 9.17 -10.33 14.54
N THR A 621 9.74 -9.19 14.18
CA THR A 621 10.11 -8.82 12.80
C THR A 621 11.62 -8.87 12.58
N LEU A 622 12.37 -9.43 13.54
CA LEU A 622 13.82 -9.54 13.52
C LEU A 622 14.24 -10.91 12.98
N SER A 623 15.36 -10.93 12.25
CA SER A 623 15.87 -12.16 11.64
C SER A 623 16.40 -13.17 12.64
N ASN A 624 16.90 -12.71 13.79
CA ASN A 624 17.62 -13.53 14.76
C ASN A 624 16.81 -13.90 16.00
N GLN A 625 15.73 -13.19 16.34
CA GLN A 625 14.98 -13.39 17.59
C GLN A 625 13.56 -13.91 17.35
N GLY A 626 13.13 -14.91 18.10
CA GLY A 626 11.74 -15.38 18.18
C GLY A 626 10.81 -14.40 18.90
N SER A 627 9.50 -14.50 18.65
CA SER A 627 8.50 -13.69 19.36
C SER A 627 8.54 -13.87 20.89
N HIS A 628 8.85 -15.09 21.34
CA HIS A 628 8.99 -15.48 22.75
C HIS A 628 10.21 -14.86 23.47
N GLU A 629 11.21 -14.39 22.73
CA GLU A 629 12.42 -13.77 23.29
C GLU A 629 12.25 -12.25 23.51
N LEU A 630 11.25 -11.66 22.85
CA LEU A 630 10.96 -10.24 22.93
C LEU A 630 10.03 -9.94 24.10
N GLN A 631 10.40 -8.94 24.92
CA GLN A 631 9.53 -8.43 25.98
C GLN A 631 8.49 -7.47 25.40
N PRO A 632 7.18 -7.78 25.44
CA PRO A 632 6.17 -6.90 24.89
C PRO A 632 5.95 -5.69 25.79
N ILE A 633 5.81 -4.51 25.18
CA ILE A 633 5.28 -3.33 25.86
C ILE A 633 3.75 -3.41 25.79
N LEU A 634 3.12 -3.78 26.92
CA LEU A 634 1.67 -3.94 27.00
C LEU A 634 1.00 -2.63 27.47
N PRO A 635 -0.19 -2.31 26.96
CA PRO A 635 -1.02 -1.23 27.51
C PRO A 635 -1.38 -1.51 28.98
N ARG A 636 -1.81 -0.46 29.70
CA ARG A 636 -2.32 -0.63 31.07
C ARG A 636 -3.53 -1.57 31.12
N GLY A 637 -3.71 -2.21 32.27
CA GLY A 637 -4.78 -3.18 32.52
C GLY A 637 -4.34 -4.63 32.34
N THR A 638 -5.30 -5.54 32.42
CA THR A 638 -5.06 -6.98 32.31
C THR A 638 -4.92 -7.40 30.85
N TRP A 639 -3.85 -8.11 30.52
CA TRP A 639 -3.61 -8.72 29.20
C TRP A 639 -3.12 -10.15 29.41
N LEU A 640 -3.95 -11.14 29.10
CA LEU A 640 -3.65 -12.55 29.37
C LEU A 640 -3.16 -13.24 28.10
N ARG A 641 -1.96 -13.81 28.15
CA ARG A 641 -1.37 -14.59 27.06
C ARG A 641 -2.14 -15.90 26.87
N PHE A 642 -2.34 -16.30 25.62
CA PHE A 642 -2.86 -17.61 25.24
C PHE A 642 -2.26 -18.09 23.91
N ASP A 643 -2.48 -19.37 23.60
CA ASP A 643 -2.17 -20.00 22.31
C ASP A 643 -3.22 -21.08 21.99
N PHE A 644 -3.11 -21.72 20.83
CA PHE A 644 -3.97 -22.83 20.42
C PHE A 644 -3.23 -24.17 20.52
N GLU A 645 -2.34 -24.31 21.52
CA GLU A 645 -1.40 -25.43 21.66
C GLU A 645 -0.43 -25.57 20.46
N ASP A 646 -0.14 -24.43 19.83
CA ASP A 646 0.62 -24.30 18.59
C ASP A 646 1.73 -23.24 18.71
N SER A 647 2.23 -23.02 19.92
CA SER A 647 3.25 -22.01 20.19
C SER A 647 4.54 -22.28 19.40
N HIS A 648 5.04 -21.27 18.69
CA HIS A 648 6.24 -21.39 17.86
C HIS A 648 6.99 -20.05 17.83
N PRO A 649 8.34 -20.03 17.80
CA PRO A 649 9.12 -18.79 17.71
C PRO A 649 8.76 -17.88 16.52
N ASP A 650 8.36 -18.49 15.41
CA ASP A 650 7.94 -17.81 14.17
C ASP A 650 6.46 -17.42 14.11
N LEU A 651 5.66 -17.76 15.13
CA LEU A 651 4.27 -17.32 15.22
C LEU A 651 4.12 -16.15 16.19
N PRO A 652 3.15 -15.24 15.95
CA PRO A 652 2.86 -14.17 16.89
C PRO A 652 2.40 -14.71 18.25
N THR A 653 2.75 -14.01 19.32
CA THR A 653 2.17 -14.23 20.65
C THR A 653 0.85 -13.47 20.76
N LEU A 654 -0.17 -14.12 21.32
CA LEU A 654 -1.52 -13.59 21.42
C LEU A 654 -1.84 -13.21 22.87
N TYR A 655 -2.47 -12.05 23.07
CA TYR A 655 -2.96 -11.60 24.37
C TYR A 655 -4.41 -11.14 24.27
N LEU A 656 -5.27 -11.59 25.17
CA LEU A 656 -6.65 -11.12 25.27
C LEU A 656 -6.77 -10.09 26.39
N GLN A 657 -7.32 -8.92 26.05
CA GLN A 657 -7.61 -7.86 27.02
C GLN A 657 -8.63 -8.33 28.07
N GLY A 658 -8.36 -8.07 29.35
CA GLY A 658 -9.31 -8.27 30.43
C GLY A 658 -10.59 -7.47 30.19
N GLY A 659 -11.73 -8.05 30.50
CA GLY A 659 -13.04 -7.48 30.19
C GLY A 659 -13.64 -7.96 28.87
N SER A 660 -12.97 -8.88 28.15
CA SER A 660 -13.33 -9.24 26.79
C SER A 660 -13.70 -10.72 26.63
N ILE A 661 -14.65 -10.98 25.74
CA ILE A 661 -14.99 -12.30 25.23
C ILE A 661 -14.85 -12.27 23.71
N ILE A 662 -14.08 -13.20 23.13
CA ILE A 662 -14.02 -13.40 21.68
C ILE A 662 -14.56 -14.78 21.31
N ALA A 663 -15.22 -14.86 20.16
CA ALA A 663 -15.75 -16.10 19.62
C ALA A 663 -14.75 -16.72 18.63
N LEU A 664 -14.58 -18.03 18.74
CA LEU A 664 -13.67 -18.83 17.93
C LEU A 664 -14.46 -19.96 17.25
N GLY A 665 -14.12 -20.22 16.00
CA GLY A 665 -14.68 -21.32 15.21
C GLY A 665 -13.75 -22.53 15.18
N PRO A 666 -14.20 -23.64 14.58
CA PRO A 666 -13.33 -24.77 14.27
C PRO A 666 -12.23 -24.38 13.27
N PRO A 667 -11.07 -25.07 13.27
CA PRO A 667 -9.96 -24.83 12.33
C PRO A 667 -10.27 -25.44 10.95
N HIS A 668 -11.28 -24.91 10.27
CA HIS A 668 -11.71 -25.32 8.93
C HIS A 668 -10.62 -25.09 7.87
N LEU A 669 -10.66 -25.85 6.78
CA LEU A 669 -9.75 -25.69 5.63
C LEU A 669 -10.20 -24.60 4.65
N HIS A 670 -11.48 -24.26 4.65
CA HIS A 670 -12.08 -23.15 3.92
C HIS A 670 -13.40 -22.77 4.59
N VAL A 671 -13.92 -21.54 4.39
CA VAL A 671 -15.13 -21.10 5.10
C VAL A 671 -16.38 -21.92 4.76
N GLY A 672 -16.38 -22.55 3.58
CA GLY A 672 -17.48 -23.41 3.11
C GLY A 672 -17.67 -24.70 3.91
N GLU A 673 -16.72 -25.11 4.76
CA GLU A 673 -16.90 -26.24 5.69
C GLU A 673 -17.76 -25.87 6.90
N SER A 674 -17.95 -24.56 7.16
CA SER A 674 -18.68 -24.10 8.33
C SER A 674 -20.15 -24.54 8.32
N SER A 675 -20.61 -25.03 9.47
CA SER A 675 -21.97 -25.50 9.71
C SER A 675 -22.61 -24.77 10.88
N LEU A 676 -23.93 -24.59 10.83
CA LEU A 676 -24.71 -24.06 11.97
C LEU A 676 -24.64 -24.97 13.21
N SER A 677 -24.27 -26.25 13.02
CA SER A 677 -24.05 -27.20 14.12
C SER A 677 -22.64 -27.17 14.70
N ASP A 678 -21.71 -26.42 14.11
CA ASP A 678 -20.34 -26.33 14.61
C ASP A 678 -20.33 -25.81 16.02
N ASP A 679 -19.47 -26.37 16.87
CA ASP A 679 -19.27 -25.81 18.20
C ASP A 679 -18.57 -24.46 18.10
N VAL A 680 -18.99 -23.51 18.93
CA VAL A 680 -18.32 -22.21 19.06
C VAL A 680 -17.63 -22.14 20.42
N THR A 681 -16.37 -21.73 20.40
CA THR A 681 -15.61 -21.49 21.62
C THR A 681 -15.68 -20.00 21.98
N LEU A 682 -16.05 -19.69 23.22
CA LEU A 682 -15.97 -18.36 23.81
C LEU A 682 -14.73 -18.29 24.68
N LEU A 683 -13.71 -17.57 24.22
CA LEU A 683 -12.52 -17.29 25.01
C LEU A 683 -12.78 -16.04 25.87
N VAL A 684 -12.69 -16.20 27.19
CA VAL A 684 -13.09 -15.21 28.19
C VAL A 684 -11.87 -14.74 28.99
N SER A 685 -11.63 -13.43 29.02
CA SER A 685 -10.66 -12.79 29.91
C SER A 685 -11.39 -11.81 30.80
N LEU A 686 -11.47 -12.08 32.11
CA LEU A 686 -12.14 -11.19 33.06
C LEU A 686 -11.28 -9.95 33.36
N ASP A 687 -11.93 -8.82 33.56
CA ASP A 687 -11.29 -7.60 34.09
C ASP A 687 -11.05 -7.69 35.61
N GLU A 688 -10.49 -6.63 36.17
CA GLU A 688 -10.24 -6.49 37.62
C GLU A 688 -11.54 -6.55 38.47
N ASN A 689 -12.70 -6.27 37.85
CA ASN A 689 -14.02 -6.35 38.49
C ASN A 689 -14.68 -7.73 38.29
N GLY A 690 -13.99 -8.67 37.68
CA GLY A 690 -14.50 -10.01 37.41
C GLY A 690 -15.58 -10.06 36.33
N LYS A 691 -15.57 -9.13 35.37
CA LYS A 691 -16.53 -9.06 34.26
C LYS A 691 -15.86 -9.21 32.91
N ALA A 692 -16.60 -9.70 31.92
CA ALA A 692 -16.22 -9.60 30.51
C ALA A 692 -17.44 -9.52 29.60
N VAL A 693 -17.29 -8.87 28.45
CA VAL A 693 -18.32 -8.77 27.42
C VAL A 693 -17.76 -9.11 26.04
N GLY A 694 -18.61 -9.62 25.16
CA GLY A 694 -18.23 -9.88 23.78
C GLY A 694 -19.41 -9.92 22.84
N LEU A 695 -19.08 -9.84 21.57
CA LEU A 695 -20.02 -9.80 20.46
C LEU A 695 -19.69 -10.91 19.48
N LEU A 696 -20.72 -11.55 18.93
CA LEU A 696 -20.61 -12.43 17.78
C LEU A 696 -21.66 -12.04 16.74
N PHE A 697 -21.22 -11.70 15.53
CA PHE A 697 -22.08 -11.46 14.37
C PHE A 697 -22.09 -12.69 13.45
N GLU A 698 -23.28 -13.10 13.03
CA GLU A 698 -23.52 -14.23 12.12
C GLU A 698 -24.59 -13.88 11.08
N ASP A 699 -24.37 -14.28 9.84
CA ASP A 699 -25.31 -14.19 8.72
C ASP A 699 -25.02 -15.30 7.68
N ASP A 700 -25.56 -15.19 6.46
CA ASP A 700 -25.35 -16.11 5.34
C ASP A 700 -23.87 -16.19 4.89
N GLY A 701 -23.00 -15.30 5.36
CA GLY A 701 -21.60 -15.18 4.97
C GLY A 701 -21.39 -14.52 3.60
N ASP A 702 -22.35 -14.66 2.69
CA ASP A 702 -22.41 -13.99 1.39
C ASP A 702 -23.88 -13.63 1.05
N GLY A 703 -24.08 -12.52 0.34
CA GLY A 703 -25.40 -11.97 0.03
C GLY A 703 -25.94 -10.95 1.04
N TYR A 704 -27.14 -10.42 0.80
CA TYR A 704 -27.62 -9.19 1.44
C TYR A 704 -28.69 -9.36 2.52
N GLY A 705 -28.94 -10.59 2.98
CA GLY A 705 -29.94 -10.85 4.03
C GLY A 705 -29.76 -10.01 5.30
N TYR A 706 -28.51 -9.74 5.68
CA TYR A 706 -28.19 -8.90 6.84
C TYR A 706 -28.76 -7.46 6.74
N THR A 707 -28.92 -6.93 5.52
CA THR A 707 -29.53 -5.60 5.31
C THR A 707 -31.04 -5.59 5.54
N GLU A 708 -31.66 -6.76 5.51
CA GLU A 708 -33.09 -6.99 5.71
C GLU A 708 -33.40 -7.51 7.13
N GLY A 709 -32.41 -7.52 8.03
CA GLY A 709 -32.55 -8.07 9.38
C GLY A 709 -32.25 -9.57 9.50
N ARG A 710 -31.97 -10.28 8.39
CA ARG A 710 -31.54 -11.70 8.42
C ARG A 710 -30.07 -11.81 8.82
N TYR A 711 -29.81 -11.56 10.09
CA TYR A 711 -28.55 -11.79 10.79
C TYR A 711 -28.82 -12.10 12.26
N LEU A 712 -27.82 -12.58 12.99
CA LEU A 712 -27.84 -12.73 14.44
C LEU A 712 -26.63 -12.05 15.06
N ILE A 713 -26.87 -11.09 15.93
CA ILE A 713 -25.86 -10.57 16.86
C ILE A 713 -26.14 -11.15 18.24
N THR A 714 -25.18 -11.87 18.80
CA THR A 714 -25.25 -12.36 20.18
C THR A 714 -24.29 -11.57 21.07
N HIS A 715 -24.84 -10.90 22.09
CA HIS A 715 -24.05 -10.22 23.12
C HIS A 715 -23.85 -11.19 24.30
N TYR A 716 -22.60 -11.55 24.58
CA TYR A 716 -22.23 -12.40 25.70
C TYR A 716 -21.74 -11.56 26.88
N ILE A 717 -22.04 -12.04 28.09
CA ILE A 717 -21.51 -11.48 29.33
C ILE A 717 -21.00 -12.61 30.23
N ALA A 718 -19.83 -12.39 30.83
CA ALA A 718 -19.28 -13.19 31.91
C ALA A 718 -19.21 -12.35 33.18
N GLU A 719 -19.69 -12.88 34.31
CA GLU A 719 -19.61 -12.21 35.61
C GLU A 719 -19.19 -13.19 36.71
N ARG A 720 -18.18 -12.80 37.48
CA ARG A 720 -17.76 -13.51 38.68
C ARG A 720 -18.58 -13.04 39.88
N GLN A 721 -19.26 -13.98 40.53
CA GLN A 721 -19.90 -13.80 41.82
C GLN A 721 -19.31 -14.80 42.82
N SER A 722 -18.64 -14.29 43.84
CA SER A 722 -17.87 -15.11 44.79
C SER A 722 -16.83 -15.99 44.06
N SER A 723 -17.03 -17.31 44.03
CA SER A 723 -16.17 -18.30 43.38
C SER A 723 -16.80 -18.93 42.13
N ILE A 724 -17.85 -18.32 41.56
CA ILE A 724 -18.51 -18.83 40.35
C ILE A 724 -18.46 -17.74 39.27
N VAL A 725 -17.92 -18.08 38.12
CA VAL A 725 -18.03 -17.28 36.89
C VAL A 725 -19.21 -17.79 36.10
N THR A 726 -20.13 -16.90 35.78
CA THR A 726 -21.33 -17.22 35.00
C THR A 726 -21.20 -16.57 33.63
N VAL A 727 -21.29 -17.37 32.56
CA VAL A 727 -21.32 -16.91 31.17
C VAL A 727 -22.70 -17.14 30.59
N LYS A 728 -23.31 -16.08 30.02
CA LYS A 728 -24.67 -16.12 29.47
C LYS A 728 -24.83 -15.13 28.34
N ILE A 729 -25.93 -15.26 27.61
CA ILE A 729 -26.38 -14.26 26.64
C ILE A 729 -27.02 -13.10 27.38
N LEU A 730 -26.53 -11.89 27.15
CA LEU A 730 -27.09 -10.65 27.69
C LEU A 730 -28.30 -10.21 26.85
N LYS A 731 -28.12 -10.14 25.53
CA LYS A 731 -29.16 -9.79 24.56
C LYS A 731 -28.83 -10.32 23.18
N SER A 732 -29.79 -10.27 22.27
CA SER A 732 -29.56 -10.58 20.85
C SER A 732 -30.33 -9.65 19.94
N GLU A 733 -29.82 -9.47 18.74
CA GLU A 733 -30.36 -8.57 17.72
C GLU A 733 -30.40 -9.29 16.37
N GLY A 734 -31.28 -8.83 15.47
CA GLY A 734 -31.55 -9.48 14.20
C GLY A 734 -32.63 -10.58 14.29
N GLU A 735 -33.06 -11.06 13.12
CA GLU A 735 -34.18 -12.00 12.95
C GLU A 735 -33.73 -13.43 12.60
N TRP A 736 -32.42 -13.68 12.50
CA TRP A 736 -31.89 -14.99 12.16
C TRP A 736 -32.10 -16.01 13.29
N GLU A 737 -32.56 -17.22 12.94
CA GLU A 737 -32.82 -18.27 13.92
C GLU A 737 -31.52 -18.75 14.59
N ARG A 738 -31.49 -18.67 15.92
CA ARG A 738 -30.34 -19.09 16.72
C ARG A 738 -29.96 -20.55 16.42
N PRO A 739 -28.70 -20.82 16.03
CA PRO A 739 -28.23 -22.18 15.81
C PRO A 739 -28.27 -23.02 17.08
N LYS A 740 -28.73 -24.27 16.96
CA LYS A 740 -28.70 -25.27 18.04
C LYS A 740 -27.36 -26.01 18.02
N ARG A 741 -26.38 -25.46 18.73
CA ARG A 741 -25.01 -25.99 18.84
C ARG A 741 -24.51 -25.95 20.28
N ARG A 742 -23.36 -26.57 20.54
CA ARG A 742 -22.69 -26.44 21.84
C ARG A 742 -21.84 -25.19 21.87
N ILE A 743 -21.66 -24.65 23.07
CA ILE A 743 -20.70 -23.60 23.39
C ILE A 743 -19.64 -24.19 24.31
N HIS A 744 -18.39 -23.98 23.94
CA HIS A 744 -17.23 -24.24 24.77
C HIS A 744 -16.76 -22.93 25.38
N VAL A 745 -16.80 -22.78 26.70
CA VAL A 745 -16.29 -21.58 27.38
C VAL A 745 -14.89 -21.88 27.90
N GLN A 746 -13.92 -21.10 27.47
CA GLN A 746 -12.54 -21.14 27.95
C GLN A 746 -12.24 -19.86 28.74
N LEU A 747 -12.10 -19.98 30.05
CA LEU A 747 -11.80 -18.87 30.94
C LEU A 747 -10.30 -18.77 31.20
N LEU A 748 -9.65 -17.69 30.77
CA LEU A 748 -8.24 -17.42 30.99
C LEU A 748 -7.94 -17.11 32.46
N LEU A 749 -6.92 -17.75 33.02
CA LEU A 749 -6.41 -17.52 34.37
C LEU A 749 -5.05 -16.78 34.39
N GLY A 750 -4.28 -16.87 33.31
CA GLY A 750 -2.93 -16.31 33.17
C GLY A 750 -1.89 -17.35 32.76
N GLY A 751 -0.75 -16.92 32.19
CA GLY A 751 0.31 -17.83 31.73
C GLY A 751 -0.12 -18.89 30.72
N GLY A 752 -1.21 -18.67 29.98
CA GLY A 752 -1.85 -19.65 29.09
C GLY A 752 -2.80 -20.64 29.79
N ALA A 753 -2.88 -20.65 31.12
CA ALA A 753 -3.77 -21.55 31.84
C ALA A 753 -5.25 -21.15 31.65
N MET A 754 -6.10 -22.16 31.45
CA MET A 754 -7.53 -21.99 31.19
C MET A 754 -8.39 -22.92 32.05
N LEU A 755 -9.65 -22.55 32.25
CA LEU A 755 -10.70 -23.43 32.72
C LEU A 755 -11.76 -23.60 31.64
N ASP A 756 -12.14 -24.85 31.39
CA ASP A 756 -13.09 -25.21 30.36
C ASP A 756 -14.46 -25.56 30.95
N ALA A 757 -15.52 -25.15 30.26
CA ALA A 757 -16.88 -25.62 30.51
C ALA A 757 -17.69 -25.73 29.21
N TRP A 758 -18.65 -26.63 29.19
CA TRP A 758 -19.51 -26.88 28.03
C TRP A 758 -20.97 -26.63 28.39
N GLY A 759 -21.74 -26.13 27.42
CA GLY A 759 -23.19 -26.00 27.50
C GLY A 759 -23.81 -25.85 26.12
N MET A 760 -25.12 -25.67 26.06
CA MET A 760 -25.82 -25.35 24.81
C MET A 760 -25.96 -23.83 24.64
N VAL A 761 -25.98 -23.33 23.39
CA VAL A 761 -26.25 -21.90 23.14
C VAL A 761 -27.58 -21.51 23.79
N GLY A 762 -27.58 -20.42 24.56
CA GLY A 762 -28.76 -19.90 25.27
C GLY A 762 -28.84 -20.36 26.73
N GLU A 763 -28.08 -21.37 27.13
CA GLU A 763 -27.96 -21.76 28.52
C GLU A 763 -27.02 -20.82 29.29
N THR A 764 -27.17 -20.83 30.61
CA THR A 764 -26.23 -20.18 31.52
C THR A 764 -25.15 -21.19 31.89
N ILE A 765 -23.91 -20.92 31.51
CA ILE A 765 -22.76 -21.78 31.76
C ILE A 765 -22.04 -21.27 33.01
N GLN A 766 -21.73 -22.16 33.95
CA GLN A 766 -21.07 -21.81 35.20
C GLN A 766 -19.71 -22.51 35.32
N ILE A 767 -18.68 -21.73 35.68
CA ILE A 767 -17.33 -22.21 35.95
C ILE A 767 -17.02 -21.92 37.41
N LYS A 768 -16.70 -22.96 38.18
CA LYS A 768 -16.25 -22.80 39.56
C LYS A 768 -14.78 -22.42 39.58
N MET A 769 -14.47 -21.26 40.13
CA MET A 769 -13.11 -20.79 40.33
C MET A 769 -12.40 -21.67 41.38
N PRO A 770 -11.20 -22.20 41.07
CA PRO A 770 -10.31 -22.80 42.06
C PRO A 770 -9.86 -21.79 43.12
N SER A 771 -9.27 -22.31 44.19
CA SER A 771 -8.54 -21.49 45.17
C SER A 771 -7.34 -20.78 44.52
N GLU A 772 -6.85 -19.69 45.13
CA GLU A 772 -5.71 -18.94 44.59
C GLU A 772 -4.43 -19.79 44.48
N SER A 773 -4.22 -20.74 45.40
CA SER A 773 -3.11 -21.68 45.33
C SER A 773 -3.24 -22.67 44.17
N GLU A 774 -4.46 -23.11 43.86
CA GLU A 774 -4.72 -23.99 42.71
C GLU A 774 -4.56 -23.22 41.39
N VAL A 775 -5.02 -21.98 41.31
CA VAL A 775 -4.80 -21.11 40.15
C VAL A 775 -3.30 -20.90 39.93
N SER A 776 -2.54 -20.60 40.98
CA SER A 776 -1.08 -20.42 40.88
C SER A 776 -0.39 -21.69 40.40
N ALA A 777 -0.83 -22.88 40.86
CA ALA A 777 -0.31 -24.15 40.39
C ALA A 777 -0.64 -24.40 38.90
N LEU A 778 -1.87 -24.13 38.46
CA LEU A 778 -2.26 -24.25 37.05
C LEU A 778 -1.43 -23.33 36.15
N ILE A 779 -1.19 -22.09 36.57
CA ILE A 779 -0.34 -21.14 35.84
C ILE A 779 1.11 -21.66 35.75
N SER A 780 1.67 -22.16 36.86
CA SER A 780 3.02 -22.75 36.86
C SER A 780 3.11 -23.92 35.88
N THR A 781 2.17 -24.87 35.94
CA THR A 781 2.12 -26.02 35.04
C THR A 781 1.96 -25.61 33.58
N SER A 782 1.14 -24.59 33.29
CA SER A 782 0.98 -24.06 31.93
C SER A 782 2.28 -23.44 31.41
N ASN A 783 2.97 -22.65 32.24
CA ASN A 783 4.27 -22.07 31.86
C ASN A 783 5.34 -23.15 31.66
N GLU A 784 5.39 -24.18 32.53
CA GLU A 784 6.29 -25.32 32.36
C GLU A 784 6.01 -26.07 31.04
N ARG A 785 4.74 -26.32 30.72
CA ARG A 785 4.34 -26.93 29.45
C ARG A 785 4.75 -26.06 28.26
N PHE A 786 4.54 -24.75 28.34
CA PHE A 786 4.95 -23.82 27.31
C PHE A 786 6.47 -23.85 27.09
N THR A 787 7.27 -23.77 28.16
CA THR A 787 8.74 -23.86 28.07
C THR A 787 9.17 -25.19 27.46
N LEU A 788 8.62 -26.31 27.93
CA LEU A 788 8.93 -27.63 27.39
C LEU A 788 8.52 -27.76 25.91
N HIS A 789 7.38 -27.20 25.52
CA HIS A 789 6.95 -27.19 24.12
C HIS A 789 7.93 -26.40 23.24
N MET A 790 8.31 -25.20 23.68
CA MET A 790 9.28 -24.35 22.99
C MET A 790 10.65 -25.01 22.85
N GLU A 791 11.15 -25.68 23.89
CA GLU A 791 12.42 -26.43 23.86
C GLU A 791 12.41 -27.61 22.87
N ASN A 792 11.25 -28.23 22.66
CA ASN A 792 11.10 -29.38 21.76
C ASN A 792 10.59 -29.00 20.36
N THR A 793 10.31 -27.72 20.12
CA THR A 793 9.79 -27.24 18.85
C THR A 793 10.86 -27.33 17.77
N LYS A 794 10.51 -27.92 16.62
CA LYS A 794 11.39 -27.94 15.45
C LYS A 794 11.42 -26.55 14.83
N LEU A 795 12.61 -25.93 14.83
CA LEU A 795 12.81 -24.63 14.21
C LEU A 795 12.88 -24.75 12.69
N ILE A 796 12.40 -23.73 12.00
CA ILE A 796 12.65 -23.59 10.57
C ILE A 796 14.17 -23.49 10.36
N PRO A 797 14.79 -24.37 9.55
CA PRO A 797 16.22 -24.32 9.32
C PRO A 797 16.65 -22.94 8.82
N GLU A 798 17.73 -22.41 9.37
CA GLU A 798 18.48 -21.38 8.66
C GLU A 798 19.04 -22.07 7.43
N LYS A 799 18.47 -21.78 6.27
CA LYS A 799 19.07 -22.22 5.02
C LYS A 799 20.39 -21.44 4.91
N GLU A 800 21.48 -22.05 5.38
CA GLU A 800 22.81 -21.74 4.86
C GLU A 800 22.66 -21.84 3.35
N VAL A 801 22.87 -20.72 2.66
CA VAL A 801 23.08 -20.73 1.21
C VAL A 801 24.16 -21.77 0.98
N LEU A 802 23.81 -22.89 0.34
CA LEU A 802 24.71 -24.01 0.10
C LEU A 802 26.00 -23.48 -0.54
N HIS A 803 27.02 -23.32 0.29
CA HIS A 803 28.33 -22.84 -0.11
C HIS A 803 29.03 -23.99 -0.86
N GLY A 804 29.03 -23.89 -2.18
CA GLY A 804 29.99 -24.60 -3.01
C GLY A 804 31.40 -24.10 -2.70
N GLN A 805 32.13 -24.89 -1.90
CA GLN A 805 33.60 -24.96 -1.77
C GLN A 805 34.42 -23.70 -1.39
N LYS A 806 34.89 -23.72 -0.12
CA LYS A 806 36.20 -23.28 0.41
C LYS A 806 36.90 -22.08 -0.26
N GLY A 807 36.71 -20.91 0.37
CA GLY A 807 37.64 -19.79 0.44
C GLY A 807 37.30 -18.99 1.72
N MET A 808 38.28 -18.45 2.43
CA MET A 808 38.14 -17.85 3.77
C MET A 808 36.92 -16.93 3.93
N GLU A 809 36.11 -17.18 4.96
CA GLU A 809 35.04 -16.28 5.42
C GLU A 809 35.59 -14.89 5.77
N LEU A 810 35.19 -13.90 4.99
CA LEU A 810 35.06 -12.51 5.41
C LEU A 810 33.57 -12.27 5.64
N SER A 811 33.21 -11.59 6.73
CA SER A 811 31.82 -11.20 7.00
C SER A 811 31.21 -10.52 5.77
N ARG A 812 30.00 -10.93 5.36
CA ARG A 812 29.22 -10.31 4.28
C ARG A 812 28.63 -8.97 4.73
N GLU A 813 29.47 -8.07 5.23
CA GLU A 813 29.10 -6.72 5.66
C GLU A 813 29.59 -5.70 4.63
N PRO A 814 28.73 -4.75 4.19
CA PRO A 814 29.15 -3.74 3.24
C PRO A 814 30.33 -2.94 3.79
N VAL A 815 31.28 -2.60 2.93
CA VAL A 815 32.36 -1.68 3.28
C VAL A 815 31.83 -0.25 3.17
N GLU A 816 31.79 0.45 4.30
CA GLU A 816 31.45 1.87 4.35
C GLU A 816 32.72 2.73 4.17
N LEU A 817 32.65 3.74 3.29
CA LEU A 817 33.60 4.86 3.21
C LEU A 817 32.87 6.15 3.62
N ASN A 818 33.46 6.94 4.51
CA ASN A 818 32.85 8.13 5.10
C ASN A 818 33.87 9.26 5.37
N SER A 819 33.79 10.34 4.60
CA SER A 819 34.68 11.51 4.75
C SER A 819 34.05 12.69 5.49
N GLY A 820 32.83 12.55 5.99
CA GLY A 820 32.01 13.65 6.50
C GLY A 820 31.21 14.40 5.43
N ASP A 821 31.72 14.52 4.20
CA ASP A 821 30.97 15.10 3.06
C ASP A 821 30.31 14.03 2.19
N TRP A 822 30.94 12.85 2.10
CA TRP A 822 30.42 11.70 1.38
C TRP A 822 30.30 10.48 2.28
N LYS A 823 29.23 9.71 2.07
CA LYS A 823 29.05 8.37 2.64
C LYS A 823 28.70 7.38 1.55
N LEU A 824 29.55 6.37 1.37
CA LEU A 824 29.42 5.31 0.37
C LEU A 824 29.28 3.94 1.04
N ASN A 825 28.41 3.09 0.48
CA ASN A 825 28.29 1.69 0.87
C ASN A 825 28.68 0.81 -0.31
N ILE A 826 29.72 -0.03 -0.15
CA ILE A 826 30.27 -0.90 -1.19
C ILE A 826 30.09 -2.37 -0.82
N VAL A 827 29.71 -3.21 -1.77
CA VAL A 827 29.53 -4.67 -1.57
C VAL A 827 30.52 -5.47 -2.42
N PRO A 828 31.67 -5.91 -1.83
CA PRO A 828 32.67 -6.69 -2.57
C PRO A 828 32.12 -7.98 -3.20
N TRP A 829 31.19 -8.66 -2.54
CA TRP A 829 30.68 -9.97 -2.99
C TRP A 829 29.64 -9.91 -4.12
N ILE A 830 29.29 -8.72 -4.64
CA ILE A 830 28.39 -8.53 -5.77
C ILE A 830 29.02 -7.52 -6.75
N GLY A 831 29.91 -7.96 -7.63
CA GLY A 831 30.53 -7.11 -8.65
C GLY A 831 31.34 -5.92 -8.11
N GLY A 832 31.68 -5.94 -6.82
CA GLY A 832 32.26 -4.80 -6.11
C GLY A 832 31.37 -3.55 -6.05
N ARG A 833 30.05 -3.68 -6.27
CA ARG A 833 29.10 -2.59 -6.53
C ARG A 833 29.06 -1.53 -5.42
N ILE A 834 28.90 -0.25 -5.78
CA ILE A 834 28.53 0.80 -4.81
C ILE A 834 26.99 0.83 -4.74
N LEU A 835 26.43 0.47 -3.59
CA LEU A 835 24.98 0.44 -3.36
C LEU A 835 24.41 1.82 -3.03
N SER A 836 25.20 2.70 -2.45
CA SER A 836 24.74 4.06 -2.21
C SER A 836 25.85 5.08 -2.23
N MET A 837 25.53 6.28 -2.73
CA MET A 837 26.37 7.48 -2.63
C MET A 837 25.52 8.60 -2.03
N THR A 838 25.85 9.00 -0.81
CA THR A 838 25.13 10.06 -0.08
C THR A 838 26.02 11.26 0.12
N HIS A 839 25.55 12.44 -0.31
CA HIS A 839 26.21 13.70 -0.04
C HIS A 839 25.66 14.29 1.26
N VAL A 840 26.43 14.09 2.34
CA VAL A 840 26.03 14.32 3.73
C VAL A 840 25.58 15.77 3.98
N PRO A 841 26.26 16.83 3.50
CA PRO A 841 25.85 18.21 3.75
C PRO A 841 24.47 18.55 3.19
N SER A 842 24.11 17.96 2.05
CA SER A 842 22.79 18.16 1.42
C SER A 842 21.71 17.19 1.91
N GLY A 843 22.11 16.07 2.53
CA GLY A 843 21.23 14.94 2.82
C GLY A 843 20.74 14.18 1.58
N VAL A 844 21.21 14.53 0.37
CA VAL A 844 20.80 13.91 -0.89
C VAL A 844 21.55 12.60 -1.10
N GLN A 845 20.78 11.54 -1.33
CA GLN A 845 21.28 10.25 -1.75
C GLN A 845 21.18 10.15 -3.27
N TRP A 846 22.28 10.47 -3.96
CA TRP A 846 22.33 10.51 -5.42
C TRP A 846 22.24 9.14 -6.07
N LEU A 847 22.78 8.13 -5.39
CA LEU A 847 22.75 6.75 -5.83
C LEU A 847 22.22 5.90 -4.67
N HIS A 848 21.24 5.06 -4.96
CA HIS A 848 20.71 4.05 -4.05
C HIS A 848 20.31 2.81 -4.84
N SER A 849 20.74 1.64 -4.37
CA SER A 849 20.53 0.36 -5.02
C SER A 849 20.28 -0.71 -3.96
N ARG A 850 19.45 -1.69 -4.33
CA ARG A 850 19.34 -2.94 -3.61
C ARG A 850 20.25 -3.96 -4.28
N ILE A 851 20.73 -4.94 -3.51
CA ILE A 851 21.69 -5.98 -3.94
C ILE A 851 21.37 -6.59 -5.33
N GLU A 852 20.10 -6.68 -5.71
CA GLU A 852 19.64 -7.36 -6.93
C GLU A 852 19.49 -6.42 -8.16
N MET A 853 19.42 -5.09 -7.99
CA MET A 853 19.16 -4.14 -9.10
C MET A 853 19.77 -2.74 -8.89
N ASN A 854 20.17 -2.10 -9.99
CA ASN A 854 20.71 -0.74 -10.08
C ASN A 854 22.04 -0.56 -9.31
N GLY A 855 22.54 0.68 -9.21
CA GLY A 855 23.73 1.04 -8.43
C GLY A 855 24.92 1.46 -9.30
N TYR A 856 26.12 1.47 -8.73
CA TYR A 856 27.36 1.68 -9.50
C TYR A 856 27.94 0.33 -9.90
N GLU A 857 27.80 -0.02 -11.17
CA GLU A 857 28.22 -1.30 -11.72
C GLU A 857 29.33 -1.13 -12.75
N GLU A 858 30.15 -2.17 -12.95
CA GLU A 858 31.11 -2.19 -14.04
C GLU A 858 31.12 -3.54 -14.74
N TYR A 859 31.40 -3.51 -16.04
CA TYR A 859 31.41 -4.69 -16.89
C TYR A 859 32.69 -4.72 -17.76
N SER A 860 33.07 -5.93 -18.18
CA SER A 860 34.21 -6.19 -19.09
C SER A 860 33.80 -6.43 -20.55
N GLY A 861 32.53 -6.17 -20.90
CA GLY A 861 32.00 -6.31 -22.25
C GLY A 861 30.97 -5.25 -22.61
N THR A 862 30.58 -5.27 -23.89
CA THR A 862 29.59 -4.33 -24.45
C THR A 862 28.15 -4.74 -24.14
N GLU A 863 27.92 -6.01 -23.85
CA GLU A 863 26.64 -6.53 -23.41
C GLU A 863 26.35 -6.12 -21.95
N TYR A 864 25.12 -5.70 -21.69
CA TYR A 864 24.65 -5.43 -20.34
C TYR A 864 24.73 -6.71 -19.50
N ARG A 865 25.22 -6.58 -18.26
CA ARG A 865 25.51 -7.73 -17.38
C ARG A 865 26.53 -8.73 -17.92
N SER A 866 27.46 -8.27 -18.76
CA SER A 866 28.67 -9.05 -19.07
C SER A 866 29.57 -9.20 -17.83
N ALA A 867 30.58 -10.07 -17.92
CA ALA A 867 31.44 -10.41 -16.78
C ALA A 867 32.03 -9.15 -16.09
N GLY A 868 32.00 -9.11 -14.77
CA GLY A 868 32.41 -7.98 -13.91
C GLY A 868 31.33 -7.54 -12.91
N CYS A 869 30.06 -7.80 -13.20
CA CYS A 869 28.92 -7.31 -12.42
C CYS A 869 28.35 -8.29 -11.38
N THR A 870 28.67 -9.57 -11.47
CA THR A 870 28.15 -10.61 -10.55
C THR A 870 29.26 -11.35 -9.81
N GLU A 871 30.50 -11.11 -10.22
CA GLU A 871 31.70 -11.73 -9.71
C GLU A 871 31.99 -11.20 -8.31
N GLU A 872 32.48 -12.08 -7.45
CA GLU A 872 32.98 -11.70 -6.13
C GLU A 872 34.34 -11.01 -6.28
N TYR A 873 34.44 -9.79 -5.75
CA TYR A 873 35.69 -9.04 -5.72
C TYR A 873 36.39 -9.29 -4.39
N ASN A 874 37.68 -9.60 -4.48
CA ASN A 874 38.56 -9.63 -3.33
C ASN A 874 38.92 -8.21 -2.93
N VAL A 875 38.84 -7.89 -1.64
CA VAL A 875 39.41 -6.66 -1.10
C VAL A 875 40.93 -6.85 -1.00
N ILE A 876 41.69 -6.13 -1.82
CA ILE A 876 43.17 -6.24 -1.89
C ILE A 876 43.85 -5.24 -0.95
N GLU A 877 43.24 -4.07 -0.74
CA GLU A 877 43.75 -3.01 0.14
C GLU A 877 42.56 -2.25 0.72
N ARG A 878 42.64 -1.92 2.01
CA ARG A 878 41.59 -1.23 2.76
C ARG A 878 42.22 -0.35 3.82
N ASP A 879 42.16 0.96 3.60
CA ASP A 879 42.61 1.98 4.53
C ASP A 879 41.38 2.71 5.07
N LEU A 880 40.88 2.24 6.22
CA LEU A 880 39.77 2.88 6.94
C LEU A 880 40.27 3.37 8.29
N GLU A 881 39.95 4.62 8.63
CA GLU A 881 40.12 5.21 9.96
C GLU A 881 41.41 4.82 10.70
N GLN A 882 42.56 5.23 10.16
CA GLN A 882 43.72 5.55 10.99
C GLN A 882 44.07 7.01 10.80
N ALA A 883 44.24 7.73 11.91
CA ALA A 883 44.54 9.16 11.92
C ALA A 883 45.84 9.44 11.14
N GLY A 884 45.72 9.76 9.86
CA GLY A 884 46.89 10.05 9.02
C GLY A 884 46.70 9.87 7.51
N GLU A 885 45.83 8.96 7.05
CA GLU A 885 45.82 8.47 5.65
C GLU A 885 44.47 8.68 4.93
N ASP A 886 44.45 8.51 3.59
CA ASP A 886 43.27 8.64 2.72
C ASP A 886 42.29 7.48 2.93
N GLU A 887 40.97 7.73 2.92
CA GLU A 887 40.00 6.63 2.94
C GLU A 887 39.94 5.99 1.56
N SER A 888 40.44 4.76 1.44
CA SER A 888 40.49 4.07 0.16
C SER A 888 40.23 2.57 0.24
N LEU A 889 39.68 2.04 -0.85
CA LEU A 889 39.32 0.65 -1.03
C LEU A 889 39.77 0.18 -2.42
N ILE A 890 40.58 -0.88 -2.47
CA ILE A 890 40.97 -1.53 -3.72
C ILE A 890 40.35 -2.92 -3.79
N LEU A 891 39.60 -3.15 -4.85
CA LEU A 891 38.85 -4.36 -5.14
C LEU A 891 39.38 -5.03 -6.41
N GLU A 892 39.32 -6.36 -6.45
CA GLU A 892 39.78 -7.17 -7.59
C GLU A 892 38.85 -8.37 -7.86
N GLY A 893 38.19 -8.39 -9.01
CA GLY A 893 37.32 -9.49 -9.46
C GLY A 893 37.88 -10.22 -10.68
N ASP A 894 37.84 -11.56 -10.68
CA ASP A 894 38.20 -12.37 -11.85
C ASP A 894 37.02 -12.43 -12.83
N VAL A 895 37.19 -11.83 -14.01
CA VAL A 895 36.15 -11.75 -15.05
C VAL A 895 36.30 -12.84 -16.12
N GLY A 896 37.14 -13.84 -15.85
CA GLY A 896 37.39 -15.00 -16.70
C GLY A 896 38.34 -14.74 -17.86
N GLY A 897 38.95 -15.82 -18.37
CA GLY A 897 39.89 -15.75 -19.50
C GLY A 897 41.27 -15.19 -19.17
N GLY A 898 41.67 -15.23 -17.89
CA GLY A 898 42.97 -14.71 -17.42
C GLY A 898 42.98 -13.19 -17.20
N LEU A 899 41.80 -12.58 -17.14
CA LEU A 899 41.57 -11.15 -16.96
C LEU A 899 41.01 -10.84 -15.58
N VAL A 900 41.38 -9.67 -15.09
CA VAL A 900 40.97 -9.18 -13.78
C VAL A 900 40.45 -7.76 -13.93
N LEU A 901 39.27 -7.49 -13.35
CA LEU A 901 38.75 -6.14 -13.21
C LEU A 901 39.14 -5.61 -11.83
N ARG A 902 39.90 -4.52 -11.83
CA ARG A 902 40.42 -3.88 -10.61
C ARG A 902 39.79 -2.51 -10.44
N ARG A 903 39.33 -2.20 -9.23
CA ARG A 903 38.68 -0.93 -8.90
C ARG A 903 39.31 -0.33 -7.67
N LYS A 904 39.72 0.94 -7.74
CA LYS A 904 40.14 1.74 -6.59
C LYS A 904 39.10 2.84 -6.36
N ILE A 905 38.51 2.86 -5.18
CA ILE A 905 37.58 3.90 -4.71
C ILE A 905 38.29 4.66 -3.59
N ALA A 906 38.35 5.98 -3.66
CA ALA A 906 39.01 6.79 -2.65
C ALA A 906 38.26 8.10 -2.40
N ILE A 907 38.32 8.57 -1.16
CA ILE A 907 37.96 9.95 -0.80
C ILE A 907 39.24 10.63 -0.30
N PRO A 908 39.89 11.46 -1.14
CA PRO A 908 41.15 12.11 -0.78
C PRO A 908 40.98 13.03 0.43
N LYS A 909 41.89 12.95 1.40
CA LYS A 909 41.81 13.79 2.59
C LYS A 909 42.04 15.28 2.30
N ASP A 910 42.86 15.58 1.30
CA ASP A 910 43.12 16.94 0.82
C ASP A 910 41.92 17.53 0.06
N ASN A 911 40.96 16.71 -0.35
CA ASN A 911 39.72 17.14 -0.98
C ASN A 911 38.53 16.22 -0.65
N PRO A 912 37.96 16.30 0.57
CA PRO A 912 36.90 15.39 1.02
C PRO A 912 35.56 15.54 0.28
N ARG A 913 35.43 16.59 -0.54
CA ARG A 913 34.26 16.88 -1.38
C ARG A 913 34.18 16.00 -2.61
N VAL A 914 35.25 15.28 -2.93
CA VAL A 914 35.39 14.53 -4.17
C VAL A 914 35.52 13.04 -3.87
N VAL A 915 34.76 12.22 -4.60
CA VAL A 915 34.92 10.76 -4.63
C VAL A 915 35.66 10.40 -5.91
N GLN A 916 36.81 9.75 -5.79
CA GLN A 916 37.61 9.29 -6.93
C GLN A 916 37.39 7.79 -7.15
N ILE A 917 37.13 7.40 -8.40
CA ILE A 917 37.01 5.99 -8.80
C ILE A 917 37.93 5.76 -10.02
N ALA A 918 38.81 4.79 -9.89
CA ALA A 918 39.75 4.38 -10.93
C ALA A 918 39.62 2.87 -11.17
N SER A 919 39.22 2.51 -12.38
CA SER A 919 38.92 1.13 -12.74
C SER A 919 39.77 0.67 -13.92
N SER A 920 40.20 -0.59 -13.91
CA SER A 920 41.04 -1.17 -14.95
C SER A 920 40.69 -2.62 -15.25
N ILE A 921 40.89 -3.03 -16.51
CA ILE A 921 40.91 -4.45 -16.90
C ILE A 921 42.35 -4.83 -17.22
N GLU A 922 42.89 -5.76 -16.44
CA GLU A 922 44.29 -6.19 -16.46
C GLU A 922 44.44 -7.66 -16.85
N ALA A 923 45.49 -7.98 -17.61
CA ALA A 923 45.82 -9.36 -17.98
C ALA A 923 46.82 -9.98 -16.97
N ARG A 924 46.46 -11.12 -16.35
CA ARG A 924 47.31 -11.81 -15.36
C ARG A 924 47.82 -13.18 -15.80
N SER A 925 46.99 -13.96 -16.48
CA SER A 925 47.29 -15.36 -16.81
C SER A 925 46.74 -15.71 -18.19
N VAL A 926 47.32 -15.07 -19.21
CA VAL A 926 46.93 -15.28 -20.60
C VAL A 926 47.55 -16.58 -21.13
N GLY A 927 46.74 -17.47 -21.71
CA GLY A 927 47.14 -18.83 -22.10
C GLY A 927 48.25 -18.89 -23.16
N ALA A 928 49.05 -19.95 -23.12
CA ALA A 928 50.12 -20.20 -24.10
C ALA A 928 49.51 -20.43 -25.50
N GLY A 929 49.47 -19.36 -26.30
CA GLY A 929 48.87 -19.35 -27.64
C GLY A 929 48.34 -17.99 -28.08
N SER A 930 48.18 -17.02 -27.17
CA SER A 930 47.55 -15.73 -27.45
C SER A 930 48.51 -14.57 -27.80
N GLY A 931 49.83 -14.82 -27.86
CA GLY A 931 50.82 -13.78 -28.15
C GLY A 931 50.94 -12.68 -27.08
N GLY A 932 50.44 -12.90 -25.86
CA GLY A 932 50.49 -11.92 -24.76
C GLY A 932 49.26 -11.00 -24.65
N PHE A 933 48.28 -11.16 -25.52
CA PHE A 933 47.02 -10.41 -25.52
C PHE A 933 45.83 -11.28 -25.13
N SER A 934 44.84 -10.70 -24.44
CA SER A 934 43.59 -11.35 -24.06
C SER A 934 42.55 -11.35 -25.18
N ARG A 935 41.33 -11.85 -24.89
CA ARG A 935 40.15 -11.62 -25.72
C ARG A 935 39.81 -10.11 -25.81
N LEU A 936 39.03 -9.75 -26.83
CA LEU A 936 38.40 -8.44 -26.96
C LEU A 936 37.55 -8.17 -25.71
N VAL A 937 37.76 -7.01 -25.08
CA VAL A 937 37.05 -6.57 -23.87
C VAL A 937 36.83 -5.05 -23.91
N CYS A 938 35.82 -4.59 -23.17
CA CYS A 938 35.49 -3.18 -23.01
C CYS A 938 35.22 -2.92 -21.51
N LEU A 939 35.84 -1.89 -20.93
CA LEU A 939 35.50 -1.43 -19.59
C LEU A 939 34.30 -0.50 -19.68
N ARG A 940 33.16 -0.94 -19.17
CA ARG A 940 31.92 -0.17 -19.10
C ARG A 940 31.63 0.18 -17.65
N VAL A 941 31.61 1.47 -17.33
CA VAL A 941 31.18 2.02 -16.04
C VAL A 941 29.72 2.43 -16.15
N HIS A 942 28.87 1.89 -15.29
CA HIS A 942 27.42 1.99 -15.36
C HIS A 942 26.83 2.42 -14.00
N PRO A 943 26.89 3.71 -13.67
CA PRO A 943 26.25 4.27 -12.48
C PRO A 943 24.79 4.58 -12.77
N THR A 944 23.89 4.09 -11.91
CA THR A 944 22.47 4.41 -11.92
C THR A 944 22.16 5.42 -10.80
N PHE A 945 21.85 6.66 -11.16
CA PHE A 945 21.49 7.70 -10.19
C PHE A 945 19.98 7.78 -9.98
N CYS A 946 19.56 8.05 -8.75
CA CYS A 946 18.17 8.27 -8.38
C CYS A 946 17.79 9.73 -8.61
N LEU A 947 16.63 9.96 -9.22
CA LEU A 947 16.10 11.29 -9.50
C LEU A 947 15.05 11.64 -8.44
N MET A 948 15.37 12.61 -7.58
CA MET A 948 14.43 13.10 -6.57
C MET A 948 13.28 13.88 -7.20
N HIS A 949 13.57 14.62 -8.27
CA HIS A 949 12.60 15.38 -9.04
C HIS A 949 12.77 15.09 -10.53
N PRO A 950 12.33 13.91 -11.02
CA PRO A 950 12.63 13.45 -12.38
C PRO A 950 12.26 14.45 -13.47
N THR A 951 11.17 15.20 -13.31
CA THR A 951 10.72 16.22 -14.28
C THR A 951 11.53 17.52 -14.26
N GLU A 952 12.34 17.72 -13.22
CA GLU A 952 13.18 18.91 -12.99
C GLU A 952 14.68 18.56 -13.03
N SER A 953 15.01 17.35 -13.47
CA SER A 953 16.38 16.88 -13.62
C SER A 953 16.80 16.81 -15.08
N PHE A 954 18.06 17.13 -15.38
CA PHE A 954 18.63 17.03 -16.73
C PHE A 954 20.16 16.87 -16.65
N VAL A 955 20.78 16.41 -17.73
CA VAL A 955 22.24 16.29 -17.84
C VAL A 955 22.79 17.45 -18.67
N LEU A 956 23.78 18.16 -18.13
CA LEU A 956 24.41 19.32 -18.75
C LEU A 956 25.89 19.03 -19.03
N PHE A 957 26.36 19.31 -20.26
CA PHE A 957 27.79 19.25 -20.58
C PHE A 957 28.18 20.10 -21.80
N THR A 958 29.48 20.26 -22.02
CA THR A 958 30.06 20.82 -23.26
C THR A 958 30.85 19.72 -23.96
N SER A 959 30.56 19.47 -25.24
CA SER A 959 31.27 18.47 -26.05
C SER A 959 32.65 18.96 -26.49
N ILE A 960 33.49 18.04 -27.00
CA ILE A 960 34.85 18.34 -27.48
C ILE A 960 34.87 19.44 -28.57
N ASP A 961 33.84 19.50 -29.41
CA ASP A 961 33.71 20.55 -30.43
C ASP A 961 33.23 21.91 -29.90
N GLY A 962 32.93 22.01 -28.60
CA GLY A 962 32.46 23.22 -27.92
C GLY A 962 30.94 23.40 -27.90
N THR A 963 30.17 22.44 -28.39
CA THR A 963 28.70 22.47 -28.34
C THR A 963 28.20 22.24 -26.91
N LYS A 964 27.20 23.01 -26.47
CA LYS A 964 26.56 22.82 -25.16
C LYS A 964 25.34 21.92 -25.31
N HIS A 965 25.21 20.95 -24.42
CA HIS A 965 24.12 19.98 -24.42
C HIS A 965 23.34 20.06 -23.11
N GLU A 966 22.02 20.14 -23.22
CA GLU A 966 21.06 19.94 -22.14
C GLU A 966 20.20 18.72 -22.51
N VAL A 967 20.44 17.60 -21.86
CA VAL A 967 19.78 16.33 -22.14
C VAL A 967 18.70 16.13 -21.10
N TRP A 968 17.46 16.20 -21.55
CA TRP A 968 16.28 16.04 -20.69
C TRP A 968 15.80 14.58 -20.68
N PRO A 969 15.10 14.14 -19.63
CA PRO A 969 14.54 12.79 -19.51
C PRO A 969 13.74 12.32 -20.73
N ASP A 970 13.00 13.22 -21.37
CA ASP A 970 12.19 12.91 -22.57
C ASP A 970 13.03 12.62 -23.83
N SER A 971 14.36 12.75 -23.74
CA SER A 971 15.27 12.48 -24.87
C SER A 971 15.52 10.98 -25.08
N GLY A 972 15.09 10.11 -24.16
CA GLY A 972 15.40 8.68 -24.22
C GLY A 972 16.91 8.40 -24.11
N GLU A 973 17.35 7.26 -24.66
CA GLU A 973 18.78 6.91 -24.69
C GLU A 973 19.54 7.79 -25.69
N GLN A 974 20.64 8.40 -25.22
CA GLN A 974 21.51 9.25 -26.01
C GLN A 974 22.95 8.75 -25.97
N LEU A 975 23.55 8.61 -27.15
CA LEU A 975 24.93 8.15 -27.33
C LEU A 975 25.82 9.31 -27.80
N TYR A 976 26.96 9.48 -27.14
CA TYR A 976 27.95 10.50 -27.46
C TYR A 976 29.33 9.86 -27.74
N GLU A 977 29.86 10.10 -28.93
CA GLU A 977 31.17 9.59 -29.38
C GLU A 977 31.91 10.62 -30.25
N GLY A 978 33.22 10.45 -30.40
CA GLY A 978 34.05 11.36 -31.20
C GLY A 978 33.95 12.81 -30.73
N ASN A 979 33.69 13.74 -31.66
CA ASN A 979 33.61 15.18 -31.35
C ASN A 979 32.41 15.57 -30.46
N ASN A 980 31.39 14.70 -30.37
CA ASN A 980 30.20 14.93 -29.54
C ASN A 980 30.37 14.45 -28.10
N LEU A 981 31.48 13.77 -27.78
CA LEU A 981 31.78 13.30 -26.44
C LEU A 981 31.88 14.49 -25.47
N PRO A 982 31.40 14.39 -24.21
CA PRO A 982 31.66 15.42 -23.21
C PRO A 982 33.16 15.67 -23.05
N HIS A 983 33.57 16.94 -22.94
CA HIS A 983 34.98 17.33 -22.83
C HIS A 983 35.52 17.09 -21.41
N GLY A 984 35.49 15.83 -20.98
CA GLY A 984 35.96 15.37 -19.67
C GLY A 984 35.06 15.71 -18.49
N GLU A 985 33.86 16.29 -18.72
CA GLU A 985 32.92 16.65 -17.65
C GLU A 985 31.47 16.62 -18.15
N TRP A 986 30.58 16.07 -17.32
CA TRP A 986 29.12 16.25 -17.41
C TRP A 986 28.51 16.35 -16.01
N MET A 987 27.34 16.98 -15.91
CA MET A 987 26.67 17.27 -14.64
C MET A 987 25.22 16.81 -14.69
N LEU A 988 24.80 15.99 -13.72
CA LEU A 988 23.38 15.70 -13.46
C LEU A 988 22.81 16.79 -12.56
N VAL A 989 21.94 17.62 -13.10
CA VAL A 989 21.31 18.75 -12.40
C VAL A 989 19.95 18.32 -11.86
N ASP A 990 19.62 18.73 -10.63
CA ASP A 990 18.26 18.76 -10.09
C ASP A 990 17.91 20.21 -9.75
N LYS A 991 17.01 20.81 -10.55
CA LYS A 991 16.61 22.22 -10.39
C LYS A 991 15.87 22.47 -9.10
N SER A 992 15.07 21.50 -8.63
CA SER A 992 14.29 21.67 -7.40
C SER A 992 15.19 21.70 -6.16
N LEU A 993 16.35 21.04 -6.22
CA LEU A 993 17.34 21.05 -5.16
C LEU A 993 18.37 22.19 -5.28
N ASN A 994 18.46 22.88 -6.43
CA ASN A 994 19.57 23.78 -6.77
C ASN A 994 20.95 23.10 -6.63
N LEU A 995 21.03 21.82 -6.99
CA LEU A 995 22.25 21.01 -6.88
C LEU A 995 22.56 20.30 -8.20
N GLY A 996 23.84 20.10 -8.48
CA GLY A 996 24.34 19.29 -9.57
C GLY A 996 25.38 18.29 -9.10
N LEU A 997 25.25 17.03 -9.52
CA LEU A 997 26.28 16.01 -9.37
C LEU A 997 27.21 16.07 -10.59
N VAL A 998 28.39 16.62 -10.40
CA VAL A 998 29.43 16.75 -11.44
C VAL A 998 30.21 15.46 -11.51
N ASN A 999 30.36 14.89 -12.70
CA ASN A 999 31.28 13.81 -12.97
C ASN A 999 32.36 14.26 -13.95
N ARG A 1000 33.62 14.24 -13.50
CA ARG A 1000 34.81 14.55 -14.32
C ARG A 1000 35.57 13.28 -14.63
N PHE A 1001 36.02 13.12 -15.86
CA PHE A 1001 36.69 11.90 -16.30
C PHE A 1001 37.81 12.19 -17.31
N ASP A 1002 38.79 11.29 -17.40
CA ASP A 1002 39.84 11.38 -18.40
C ASP A 1002 39.28 11.07 -19.80
N VAL A 1003 39.15 12.10 -20.62
CA VAL A 1003 38.62 12.00 -21.98
C VAL A 1003 39.45 11.07 -22.89
N SER A 1004 40.73 10.84 -22.57
CA SER A 1004 41.58 9.91 -23.35
C SER A 1004 41.29 8.43 -23.05
N GLN A 1005 40.55 8.16 -21.97
CA GLN A 1005 40.18 6.82 -21.49
C GLN A 1005 38.76 6.41 -21.88
N VAL A 1006 37.93 7.38 -22.28
CA VAL A 1006 36.52 7.19 -22.60
C VAL A 1006 36.31 7.29 -24.12
N PHE A 1007 35.86 6.21 -24.73
CA PHE A 1007 35.55 6.12 -26.15
C PHE A 1007 34.13 6.61 -26.48
N LYS A 1008 33.16 6.33 -25.60
CA LYS A 1008 31.78 6.81 -25.72
C LYS A 1008 31.12 7.03 -24.35
N CYS A 1009 30.18 7.96 -24.30
CA CYS A 1009 29.30 8.19 -23.15
C CYS A 1009 27.85 7.85 -23.53
N VAL A 1010 27.09 7.29 -22.60
CA VAL A 1010 25.66 7.02 -22.81
C VAL A 1010 24.86 7.65 -21.68
N VAL A 1011 23.83 8.42 -22.03
CA VAL A 1011 22.80 8.88 -21.10
C VAL A 1011 21.56 8.04 -21.35
N HIS A 1012 21.16 7.23 -20.40
CA HIS A 1012 19.93 6.43 -20.49
C HIS A 1012 19.00 6.82 -19.34
N TRP A 1013 17.85 7.39 -19.69
CA TRP A 1013 16.83 7.76 -18.72
C TRP A 1013 15.87 6.60 -18.50
N ASP A 1014 15.61 6.27 -17.25
CA ASP A 1014 14.62 5.28 -16.84
C ASP A 1014 13.71 5.88 -15.75
N CYS A 1015 12.78 5.09 -15.24
CA CYS A 1015 11.72 5.53 -14.36
C CYS A 1015 12.23 5.99 -12.99
N GLY A 1016 12.49 7.30 -12.86
CA GLY A 1016 13.03 7.89 -11.63
C GLY A 1016 14.52 7.67 -11.46
N THR A 1017 15.22 7.24 -12.51
CA THR A 1017 16.67 7.03 -12.51
C THR A 1017 17.31 7.50 -13.81
N VAL A 1018 18.62 7.72 -13.77
CA VAL A 1018 19.43 7.99 -14.97
C VAL A 1018 20.74 7.22 -14.91
N ASN A 1019 21.07 6.55 -16.00
CA ASN A 1019 22.35 5.91 -16.20
C ASN A 1019 23.28 6.84 -16.97
N LEU A 1020 24.44 7.12 -16.38
CA LEU A 1020 25.47 7.98 -16.96
C LEU A 1020 26.73 7.16 -17.23
N GLU A 1021 26.73 6.46 -18.36
CA GLU A 1021 27.73 5.44 -18.63
C GLU A 1021 29.00 6.00 -19.28
N LEU A 1022 30.15 5.49 -18.86
CA LEU A 1022 31.45 5.72 -19.50
C LEU A 1022 31.96 4.40 -20.05
N TRP A 1023 32.36 4.39 -21.32
CA TRP A 1023 32.85 3.19 -21.99
C TRP A 1023 34.24 3.42 -22.51
N SER A 1024 35.13 2.45 -22.31
CA SER A 1024 36.42 2.42 -22.99
C SER A 1024 36.26 1.96 -24.43
N GLU A 1025 37.34 2.02 -25.21
CA GLU A 1025 37.41 1.31 -26.48
C GLU A 1025 37.26 -0.21 -26.27
N ASP A 1026 36.79 -0.91 -27.30
CA ASP A 1026 36.64 -2.37 -27.31
C ASP A 1026 37.87 -3.00 -27.98
N ARG A 1027 38.79 -3.57 -27.19
CA ARG A 1027 40.06 -4.11 -27.69
C ARG A 1027 40.65 -5.21 -26.80
N PRO A 1028 41.64 -5.98 -27.30
CA PRO A 1028 42.45 -6.85 -26.45
C PRO A 1028 43.28 -6.05 -25.42
N VAL A 1029 43.49 -6.62 -24.24
CA VAL A 1029 44.39 -6.05 -23.21
C VAL A 1029 45.62 -6.94 -23.01
N SER A 1030 46.74 -6.32 -22.63
CA SER A 1030 47.96 -6.99 -22.18
C SER A 1030 48.34 -6.48 -20.79
N LYS A 1031 49.35 -7.08 -20.17
CA LYS A 1031 49.85 -6.64 -18.86
C LYS A 1031 50.42 -5.21 -18.91
N GLU A 1032 50.95 -4.81 -20.06
CA GLU A 1032 51.55 -3.50 -20.32
C GLU A 1032 50.54 -2.47 -20.85
N SER A 1033 49.38 -2.92 -21.34
CA SER A 1033 48.35 -2.07 -21.96
C SER A 1033 46.93 -2.40 -21.45
N PRO A 1034 46.64 -2.15 -20.16
CA PRO A 1034 45.30 -2.33 -19.60
C PRO A 1034 44.30 -1.34 -20.22
N LEU A 1035 43.01 -1.64 -20.11
CA LEU A 1035 41.96 -0.62 -20.26
C LEU A 1035 41.78 0.06 -18.91
N LYS A 1036 41.59 1.37 -18.90
CA LYS A 1036 41.41 2.17 -17.68
C LYS A 1036 40.30 3.18 -17.90
N ILE A 1037 39.53 3.46 -16.86
CA ILE A 1037 38.65 4.64 -16.76
C ILE A 1037 38.88 5.24 -15.38
N GLN A 1038 39.24 6.53 -15.36
CA GLN A 1038 39.41 7.32 -14.15
C GLN A 1038 38.39 8.46 -14.19
N HIS A 1039 37.61 8.57 -13.11
CA HIS A 1039 36.65 9.64 -12.95
C HIS A 1039 36.42 10.00 -11.49
N GLU A 1040 35.78 11.14 -11.26
CA GLU A 1040 35.48 11.65 -9.95
C GLU A 1040 34.08 12.28 -9.88
N TYR A 1041 33.51 12.31 -8.67
CA TYR A 1041 32.22 12.92 -8.40
C TYR A 1041 32.34 14.05 -7.38
N GLU A 1042 31.67 15.16 -7.64
CA GLU A 1042 31.56 16.31 -6.74
C GLU A 1042 30.13 16.86 -6.79
N VAL A 1043 29.58 17.30 -5.65
CA VAL A 1043 28.31 18.02 -5.64
C VAL A 1043 28.57 19.53 -5.66
N ALA A 1044 27.97 20.22 -6.62
CA ALA A 1044 28.06 21.67 -6.78
C ALA A 1044 26.67 22.32 -6.68
N SER A 1045 26.61 23.57 -6.23
CA SER A 1045 25.40 24.38 -6.31
C SER A 1045 25.11 24.77 -7.75
N PHE A 1046 23.90 24.50 -8.21
CA PHE A 1046 23.41 24.94 -9.52
C PHE A 1046 22.58 26.22 -9.34
N PRO A 1047 23.00 27.37 -9.90
CA PRO A 1047 22.37 28.67 -9.68
C PRO A 1047 21.05 28.87 -10.44
#